data_AF-A0A0F4LNS7-F1
#
_entry.id   AF-A0A0F4LNS7-F1
#
_cell.length_a   1.000
_cell.length_b   1.000
_cell.length_c   1.000
_cell.angle_alpha   90.00
_cell.angle_beta   90.00
_cell.angle_gamma   90.00
#
_symmetry.space_group_name_H-M   'P 1'
#
loop_
_entity.id
_entity.type
_entity.pdbx_description
1 polymer ?
#
loop_
_entity_poly.entity_id
_entity_poly.type
_entity_poly.pdbx_seq_one_letter_code
_entity_poly.pdbx_strand_id
1 'polypeptide(L)'
;MYLSSRLKKILLLLLNARQALTIHQIACQLQLSERTVYRELATVRQVIEKQNLELITIPQRGLIVQGKQSVIAQLIRNISQNKVVQDYLVTERIDLTMLYLLVSSDYIKQKTIALALNVSVSTVKKDLPQVRIQLQHWNLQLISKKSEGLFVKGFIYQRQIAMMNLLVKDSQTTELLHWLQGQGPADNSFLNLMSQTFGKLFTHVYTVVMPILQQEQVQVSDSELIEFAILVGLWFNSWQQQQAIIFQESIAPLTKKTQQIDTLLQQNLVHGHLDHNYQDYLRWLIQIYIGEKDLVTSWDGQAMLIKSDLLVQKVEERLGISLSNDNDLLRGLQRHLNKAVNRIESGITIRNPLTKEIQANYSTIYTIVAAATRQLFGAQYFPDDEIGYLVMYFAIALDKLVQRSFNVLIVCSSGMGSAKMLASRVEREIPEITVKKVTSIIEMEHLDLTQFDLILSTVPLEIKGHDLLRVSPLLSTVEKELIERKVEAHKYRSLSHTQHPMQKNPDRRDALTILTEMTTILKSVTKLLRELEVSKITITQGERLQTQIISYLQRHAGLNSQEVQQLSYNWSKNFYRLPEQNIAILNCPLQTKRNSKIFILKIQNQSDCCALNKLQILTFCHGPMMVASMTSVLSKVIIHLSTSNKTQAAIENANKEQIRAYLSETFKRSFEEIF
;
A
#
# COMPACT_ATOMS: atom_id res chain seq x y z
N MET A 1 -4.42 42.90 -14.11
CA MET A 1 -5.64 42.71 -13.28
C MET A 1 -5.35 41.58 -12.32
N TYR A 2 -5.52 41.78 -11.02
CA TYR A 2 -5.29 40.73 -10.03
C TYR A 2 -6.54 39.84 -9.96
N LEU A 3 -6.41 38.57 -10.35
CA LEU A 3 -7.50 37.58 -10.38
C LEU A 3 -7.14 36.44 -9.43
N SER A 4 -8.11 35.97 -8.63
CA SER A 4 -7.94 34.73 -7.88
C SER A 4 -7.82 33.53 -8.83
N SER A 5 -7.18 32.45 -8.37
CA SER A 5 -7.07 31.20 -9.13
C SER A 5 -8.45 30.65 -9.57
N ARG A 6 -9.45 30.71 -8.67
CA ARG A 6 -10.82 30.26 -8.96
C ARG A 6 -11.51 31.13 -9.99
N LEU A 7 -11.44 32.45 -9.83
CA LEU A 7 -12.01 33.41 -10.77
C LEU A 7 -11.37 33.27 -12.15
N LYS A 8 -10.05 33.09 -12.22
CA LYS A 8 -9.32 32.82 -13.48
C LYS A 8 -9.83 31.55 -14.16
N LYS A 9 -9.98 30.44 -13.43
CA LYS A 9 -10.51 29.17 -13.97
C LYS A 9 -11.94 29.34 -14.51
N ILE A 10 -12.82 30.02 -13.77
CA ILE A 10 -14.20 30.29 -14.22
C ILE A 10 -14.20 31.17 -15.47
N LEU A 11 -13.41 32.25 -15.49
CA LEU A 11 -13.29 33.14 -16.64
C LEU A 11 -12.77 32.41 -17.89
N LEU A 12 -11.69 31.64 -17.76
CA LEU A 12 -11.12 30.89 -18.88
C LEU A 12 -12.09 29.82 -19.39
N LEU A 13 -12.82 29.16 -18.50
CA LEU A 13 -13.82 28.17 -18.91
C LEU A 13 -14.95 28.82 -19.72
N LEU A 14 -15.50 29.93 -19.23
CA LEU A 14 -16.57 30.67 -19.90
C LEU A 14 -16.12 31.31 -21.22
N LEU A 15 -14.90 31.84 -21.29
CA LEU A 15 -14.36 32.48 -22.51
C LEU A 15 -14.00 31.48 -23.61
N ASN A 16 -13.67 30.23 -23.24
CA ASN A 16 -13.38 29.15 -24.19
C ASN A 16 -14.61 28.29 -24.53
N ALA A 17 -15.74 28.51 -23.85
CA ALA A 17 -16.95 27.73 -24.05
C ALA A 17 -17.56 28.02 -25.44
N ARG A 18 -17.75 26.96 -26.25
CA ARG A 18 -18.46 27.05 -27.54
C ARG A 18 -19.98 27.02 -27.41
N GLN A 19 -20.48 26.60 -26.25
CA GLN A 19 -21.89 26.48 -25.92
C GLN A 19 -22.15 27.00 -24.51
N ALA A 20 -23.40 27.34 -24.20
CA ALA A 20 -23.76 27.78 -22.85
C ALA A 20 -23.50 26.68 -21.82
N LEU A 21 -22.96 27.07 -20.66
CA LEU A 21 -22.64 26.17 -19.56
C LEU A 21 -23.52 26.48 -18.35
N THR A 22 -24.21 25.47 -17.84
CA THR A 22 -24.96 25.58 -16.57
C THR A 22 -24.01 25.75 -15.39
N ILE A 23 -24.51 26.33 -14.30
CA ILE A 23 -23.73 26.50 -13.07
C ILE A 23 -23.26 25.15 -12.52
N HIS A 24 -24.11 24.11 -12.64
CA HIS A 24 -23.75 22.74 -12.29
C HIS A 24 -22.57 22.22 -13.12
N GLN A 25 -22.57 22.44 -14.44
CA GLN A 25 -21.47 22.04 -15.31
C GLN A 25 -20.16 22.78 -14.98
N ILE A 26 -20.23 24.10 -14.73
CA ILE A 26 -19.08 24.90 -14.31
C ILE A 26 -18.52 24.37 -12.98
N ALA A 27 -19.40 24.09 -12.02
CA ALA A 27 -19.03 23.55 -10.71
C ALA A 27 -18.35 22.17 -10.84
N CYS A 28 -18.93 21.26 -11.63
CA CYS A 28 -18.40 19.91 -11.85
C CYS A 28 -17.04 19.93 -12.56
N GLN A 29 -16.90 20.71 -13.63
CA GLN A 29 -15.65 20.78 -14.40
C GLN A 29 -14.50 21.42 -13.63
N LEU A 30 -14.80 22.36 -12.73
CA LEU A 30 -13.78 23.05 -11.92
C LEU A 30 -13.62 22.47 -10.50
N GLN A 31 -14.36 21.40 -10.16
CA GLN A 31 -14.41 20.81 -8.83
C GLN A 31 -14.72 21.84 -7.72
N LEU A 32 -15.66 22.75 -8.00
CA LEU A 32 -16.14 23.78 -7.07
C LEU A 32 -17.58 23.48 -6.63
N SER A 33 -18.01 24.03 -5.49
CA SER A 33 -19.44 24.00 -5.14
C SER A 33 -20.22 24.99 -6.02
N GLU A 34 -21.48 24.69 -6.36
CA GLU A 34 -22.33 25.62 -7.10
C GLU A 34 -22.45 26.98 -6.40
N ARG A 35 -22.54 26.97 -5.05
CA ARG A 35 -22.54 28.18 -4.22
C ARG A 35 -21.28 29.03 -4.40
N THR A 36 -20.13 28.39 -4.61
CA THR A 36 -18.87 29.08 -4.93
C THR A 36 -18.94 29.73 -6.31
N VAL A 37 -19.43 29.01 -7.32
CA VAL A 37 -19.61 29.56 -8.67
C VAL A 37 -20.52 30.79 -8.64
N TYR A 38 -21.68 30.69 -7.97
CA TYR A 38 -22.61 31.82 -7.80
C TYR A 38 -21.96 33.06 -7.18
N ARG A 39 -21.10 32.88 -6.16
CA ARG A 39 -20.40 34.01 -5.51
C ARG A 39 -19.42 34.70 -6.45
N GLU A 40 -18.73 33.94 -7.29
CA GLU A 40 -17.73 34.48 -8.22
C GLU A 40 -18.38 35.14 -9.44
N LEU A 41 -19.60 34.75 -9.83
CA LEU A 41 -20.28 35.26 -11.03
C LEU A 41 -20.44 36.79 -11.05
N ALA A 42 -20.64 37.44 -9.89
CA ALA A 42 -20.72 38.90 -9.81
C ALA A 42 -19.41 39.55 -10.29
N THR A 43 -18.27 39.01 -9.85
CA THR A 43 -16.94 39.50 -10.26
C THR A 43 -16.63 39.13 -11.71
N VAL A 44 -16.99 37.92 -12.14
CA VAL A 44 -16.87 37.47 -13.54
C VAL A 44 -17.57 38.45 -14.49
N ARG A 45 -18.81 38.82 -14.18
CA ARG A 45 -19.62 39.76 -14.96
C ARG A 45 -18.92 41.11 -15.08
N GLN A 46 -18.41 41.66 -13.98
CA GLN A 46 -17.67 42.92 -13.99
C GLN A 46 -16.39 42.86 -14.85
N VAL A 47 -15.68 41.74 -14.86
CA VAL A 47 -14.46 41.56 -15.68
C VAL A 47 -14.81 41.59 -17.17
N ILE A 48 -15.86 40.87 -17.54
CA ILE A 48 -16.32 40.71 -18.93
C ILE A 48 -16.87 42.04 -19.46
N GLU A 49 -17.72 42.72 -18.69
CA GLU A 49 -18.33 44.01 -19.07
C GLU A 49 -17.28 45.11 -19.27
N LYS A 50 -16.21 45.15 -18.44
CA LYS A 50 -15.08 46.08 -18.62
C LYS A 50 -14.33 45.94 -19.94
N GLN A 51 -14.50 44.82 -20.64
CA GLN A 51 -13.88 44.55 -21.93
C GLN A 51 -14.85 44.74 -23.10
N ASN A 52 -16.04 45.33 -22.87
CA ASN A 52 -17.12 45.43 -23.85
C ASN A 52 -17.59 44.04 -24.35
N LEU A 53 -17.57 43.05 -23.47
CA LEU A 53 -18.17 41.73 -23.67
C LEU A 53 -19.40 41.61 -22.76
N GLU A 54 -20.30 40.69 -23.07
CA GLU A 54 -21.51 40.46 -22.28
C GLU A 54 -21.60 38.99 -21.82
N LEU A 55 -21.98 38.79 -20.55
CA LEU A 55 -22.29 37.46 -20.01
C LEU A 55 -23.81 37.25 -20.04
N ILE A 56 -24.28 36.41 -20.95
CA ILE A 56 -25.70 36.18 -21.20
C ILE A 56 -26.14 34.88 -20.51
N THR A 57 -27.30 34.94 -19.87
CA THR A 57 -27.97 33.77 -19.31
C THR A 57 -29.04 33.29 -20.28
N ILE A 58 -28.90 32.06 -20.78
CA ILE A 58 -29.88 31.39 -21.63
C ILE A 58 -30.72 30.45 -20.74
N PRO A 59 -32.06 30.65 -20.65
CA PRO A 59 -32.92 29.78 -19.87
C PRO A 59 -32.69 28.30 -20.21
N GLN A 60 -32.57 27.46 -19.17
CA GLN A 60 -32.30 26.01 -19.25
C GLN A 60 -31.00 25.57 -19.95
N ARG A 61 -30.21 26.48 -20.55
CA ARG A 61 -28.94 26.16 -21.21
C ARG A 61 -27.70 26.70 -20.48
N GLY A 62 -27.86 27.72 -19.63
CA GLY A 62 -26.79 28.23 -18.77
C GLY A 62 -26.21 29.56 -19.24
N LEU A 63 -24.91 29.77 -19.01
CA LEU A 63 -24.20 31.03 -19.22
C LEU A 63 -23.27 30.96 -20.43
N ILE A 64 -23.23 32.02 -21.24
CA ILE A 64 -22.29 32.16 -22.37
C ILE A 64 -21.77 33.59 -22.48
N VAL A 65 -20.53 33.74 -22.94
CA VAL A 65 -19.94 35.07 -23.21
C VAL A 65 -20.15 35.44 -24.68
N GLN A 66 -20.67 36.65 -24.93
CA GLN A 66 -20.90 37.18 -26.27
C GLN A 66 -20.12 38.49 -26.48
N GLY A 67 -19.58 38.68 -27.69
CA GLY A 67 -18.89 39.90 -28.09
C GLY A 67 -17.95 39.67 -29.28
N LYS A 68 -17.08 40.65 -29.57
CA LYS A 68 -16.11 40.54 -30.68
C LYS A 68 -15.07 39.46 -30.39
N GLN A 69 -14.88 38.53 -31.32
CA GLN A 69 -13.96 37.39 -31.16
C GLN A 69 -12.50 37.83 -30.92
N SER A 70 -12.07 38.93 -31.53
CA SER A 70 -10.73 39.51 -31.32
C SER A 70 -10.51 39.96 -29.87
N VAL A 71 -11.55 40.48 -29.22
CA VAL A 71 -11.52 40.93 -27.83
C VAL A 71 -11.51 39.74 -26.88
N ILE A 72 -12.31 38.70 -27.15
CA ILE A 72 -12.29 37.44 -26.39
C ILE A 72 -10.89 36.81 -26.43
N ALA A 73 -10.28 36.71 -27.62
CA ALA A 73 -8.93 36.16 -27.79
C ALA A 73 -7.85 37.02 -27.10
N GLN A 74 -8.02 38.34 -27.06
CA GLN A 74 -7.12 39.24 -26.32
C GLN A 74 -7.29 39.08 -24.80
N LEU A 75 -8.51 38.95 -24.32
CA LEU A 75 -8.80 38.76 -22.89
C LEU A 75 -8.27 37.42 -22.39
N ILE A 76 -8.43 36.33 -23.16
CA ILE A 76 -7.84 35.02 -22.86
C ILE A 76 -6.32 35.14 -22.71
N ARG A 77 -5.64 35.77 -23.68
CA ARG A 77 -4.17 35.97 -23.61
C ARG A 77 -3.77 36.78 -22.38
N ASN A 78 -4.48 37.87 -22.09
CA ASN A 78 -4.21 38.70 -20.92
C ASN A 78 -4.41 37.94 -19.60
N ILE A 79 -5.46 37.11 -19.48
CA ILE A 79 -5.73 36.30 -18.29
C ILE A 79 -4.68 35.19 -18.14
N SER A 80 -4.25 34.59 -19.24
CA SER A 80 -3.18 33.59 -19.25
C SER A 80 -1.83 34.17 -18.83
N GLN A 81 -1.51 35.40 -19.25
CA GLN A 81 -0.24 36.08 -18.96
C GLN A 81 -0.20 36.84 -17.62
N ASN A 82 -1.34 37.15 -17.00
CA ASN A 82 -1.37 37.82 -15.69
C ASN A 82 -0.90 36.88 -14.56
N LYS A 83 0.02 37.37 -13.70
CA LYS A 83 0.37 36.74 -12.41
C LYS A 83 -0.90 36.57 -11.58
N VAL A 84 -1.34 35.33 -11.41
CA VAL A 84 -2.50 34.95 -10.61
C VAL A 84 -2.24 35.35 -9.15
N VAL A 85 -3.21 36.01 -8.51
CA VAL A 85 -3.23 35.99 -7.04
C VAL A 85 -3.61 34.57 -6.67
N GLN A 86 -2.64 33.78 -6.20
CA GLN A 86 -2.87 32.39 -5.87
C GLN A 86 -3.79 32.32 -4.64
N ASP A 87 -5.08 32.09 -4.91
CA ASP A 87 -6.05 31.69 -3.89
C ASP A 87 -5.82 30.22 -3.57
N TYR A 88 -4.94 29.96 -2.61
CA TYR A 88 -4.71 28.62 -2.09
C TYR A 88 -5.94 28.12 -1.32
N LEU A 89 -6.26 26.84 -1.46
CA LEU A 89 -7.08 26.15 -0.47
C LEU A 89 -6.41 26.26 0.91
N VAL A 90 -7.20 26.18 1.99
CA VAL A 90 -6.64 26.27 3.35
C VAL A 90 -5.58 25.18 3.56
N THR A 91 -5.83 23.97 3.06
CA THR A 91 -4.89 22.85 3.09
C THR A 91 -3.61 23.16 2.31
N GLU A 92 -3.72 23.53 1.04
CA GLU A 92 -2.57 23.90 0.19
C GLU A 92 -1.73 25.03 0.82
N ARG A 93 -2.36 26.01 1.47
CA ARG A 93 -1.66 27.10 2.16
C ARG A 93 -0.88 26.61 3.38
N ILE A 94 -1.47 25.71 4.17
CA ILE A 94 -0.81 25.08 5.31
C ILE A 94 0.39 24.27 4.82
N ASP A 95 0.20 23.46 3.77
CA ASP A 95 1.23 22.62 3.16
C ASP A 95 2.39 23.48 2.60
N LEU A 96 2.10 24.57 1.88
CA LEU A 96 3.13 25.52 1.43
C LEU A 96 3.84 26.21 2.61
N THR A 97 3.11 26.57 3.66
CA THR A 97 3.72 27.16 4.88
C THR A 97 4.72 26.18 5.49
N MET A 98 4.39 24.89 5.55
CA MET A 98 5.32 23.85 5.98
C MET A 98 6.50 23.72 5.04
N LEU A 99 6.30 23.73 3.72
CA LEU A 99 7.38 23.62 2.76
C LEU A 99 8.37 24.80 2.89
N TYR A 100 7.90 26.04 3.03
CA TYR A 100 8.77 27.20 3.30
C TYR A 100 9.61 27.03 4.58
N LEU A 101 9.00 26.50 5.64
CA LEU A 101 9.67 26.23 6.90
C LEU A 101 10.71 25.10 6.78
N LEU A 102 10.41 24.05 6.00
CA LEU A 102 11.27 22.88 5.81
C LEU A 102 12.46 23.17 4.89
N VAL A 103 12.29 24.02 3.87
CA VAL A 103 13.37 24.46 2.97
C VAL A 103 14.37 25.37 3.71
N SER A 104 13.89 26.14 4.70
CA SER A 104 14.73 27.09 5.44
C SER A 104 15.71 26.38 6.38
N SER A 105 17.01 26.66 6.27
CA SER A 105 18.04 26.10 7.17
C SER A 105 18.10 26.77 8.55
N ASP A 106 17.45 27.93 8.71
CA ASP A 106 17.44 28.74 9.93
C ASP A 106 16.05 29.36 10.18
N TYR A 107 15.89 30.17 11.24
CA TYR A 107 14.66 30.85 11.60
C TYR A 107 14.13 31.76 10.47
N ILE A 108 12.86 31.57 10.12
CA ILE A 108 12.13 32.40 9.15
C ILE A 108 11.04 33.22 9.84
N LYS A 109 10.96 34.52 9.53
CA LYS A 109 9.92 35.40 10.07
C LYS A 109 8.57 35.08 9.43
N GLN A 110 7.49 35.09 10.23
CA GLN A 110 6.11 34.91 9.73
C GLN A 110 5.75 35.91 8.61
N LYS A 111 6.31 37.13 8.67
CA LYS A 111 6.16 38.15 7.62
C LYS A 111 6.69 37.67 6.26
N THR A 112 7.80 36.94 6.24
CA THR A 112 8.40 36.40 5.01
C THR A 112 7.47 35.38 4.35
N ILE A 113 6.93 34.45 5.15
CA ILE A 113 5.96 33.44 4.68
C ILE A 113 4.67 34.12 4.19
N ALA A 114 4.16 35.09 4.96
CA ALA A 114 2.96 35.84 4.61
C ALA A 114 3.08 36.57 3.27
N LEU A 115 4.24 37.22 3.02
CA LEU A 115 4.54 37.85 1.74
C LEU A 115 4.62 36.85 0.60
N ALA A 116 5.30 35.72 0.82
CA ALA A 116 5.48 34.69 -0.20
C ALA A 116 4.15 34.04 -0.62
N LEU A 117 3.24 33.81 0.33
CA LEU A 117 1.90 33.26 0.09
C LEU A 117 0.85 34.33 -0.22
N ASN A 118 1.23 35.61 -0.27
CA ASN A 118 0.33 36.74 -0.46
C ASN A 118 -0.89 36.75 0.49
N VAL A 119 -0.65 36.49 1.78
CA VAL A 119 -1.64 36.51 2.86
C VAL A 119 -1.23 37.42 4.01
N SER A 120 -2.15 37.69 4.94
CA SER A 120 -1.80 38.44 6.15
C SER A 120 -0.96 37.60 7.13
N VAL A 121 -0.12 38.24 7.94
CA VAL A 121 0.60 37.58 9.05
C VAL A 121 -0.36 36.89 10.02
N SER A 122 -1.55 37.48 10.23
CA SER A 122 -2.59 36.88 11.06
C SER A 122 -3.13 35.56 10.50
N THR A 123 -3.16 35.43 9.16
CA THR A 123 -3.57 34.20 8.47
C THR A 123 -2.54 33.09 8.72
N VAL A 124 -1.24 33.39 8.49
CA VAL A 124 -0.15 32.44 8.78
C VAL A 124 -0.20 31.99 10.25
N LYS A 125 -0.42 32.94 11.18
CA LYS A 125 -0.55 32.63 12.62
C LYS A 125 -1.71 31.68 12.93
N LYS A 126 -2.83 31.78 12.21
CA LYS A 126 -3.98 30.87 12.34
C LYS A 126 -3.69 29.47 11.78
N ASP A 127 -2.77 29.36 10.83
CA ASP A 127 -2.37 28.09 10.22
C ASP A 127 -1.35 27.31 11.10
N LEU A 128 -0.54 28.02 11.90
CA LEU A 128 0.52 27.41 12.72
C LEU A 128 0.09 26.25 13.65
N PRO A 129 -1.10 26.26 14.27
CA PRO A 129 -1.57 25.11 15.04
C PRO A 129 -1.67 23.82 14.21
N GLN A 130 -2.18 23.91 12.97
CA GLN A 130 -2.27 22.75 12.06
C GLN A 130 -0.89 22.34 11.56
N VAL A 131 -0.03 23.30 11.23
CA VAL A 131 1.38 23.04 10.90
C VAL A 131 2.09 22.26 12.01
N ARG A 132 1.86 22.63 13.28
CA ARG A 132 2.43 21.91 14.44
C ARG A 132 1.99 20.46 14.48
N ILE A 133 0.70 20.19 14.29
CA ILE A 133 0.14 18.83 14.32
C ILE A 133 0.73 18.00 13.17
N GLN A 134 0.75 18.53 11.96
CA GLN A 134 1.25 17.78 10.79
C GLN A 134 2.74 17.48 10.88
N LEU A 135 3.56 18.43 11.36
CA LEU A 135 5.00 18.20 11.55
C LEU A 135 5.30 17.08 12.56
N GLN A 136 4.44 16.87 13.57
CA GLN A 136 4.62 15.81 14.56
C GLN A 136 4.56 14.41 13.94
N HIS A 137 3.85 14.22 12.83
CA HIS A 137 3.80 12.92 12.14
C HIS A 137 5.19 12.47 11.64
N TRP A 138 6.09 13.41 11.38
CA TRP A 138 7.49 13.14 11.00
C TRP A 138 8.47 13.30 12.16
N ASN A 139 7.98 13.34 13.41
CA ASN A 139 8.77 13.63 14.61
C ASN A 139 9.47 15.01 14.55
N LEU A 140 8.90 15.97 13.81
CA LEU A 140 9.42 17.33 13.68
C LEU A 140 8.70 18.29 14.64
N GLN A 141 9.44 19.25 15.18
CA GLN A 141 8.93 20.24 16.12
C GLN A 141 9.06 21.66 15.56
N LEU A 142 7.95 22.39 15.51
CA LEU A 142 7.97 23.82 15.21
C LEU A 142 8.39 24.63 16.45
N ILE A 143 9.55 25.26 16.39
CA ILE A 143 10.04 26.20 17.39
C ILE A 143 9.65 27.61 16.96
N SER A 144 9.18 28.41 17.93
CA SER A 144 8.97 29.84 17.74
C SER A 144 9.81 30.60 18.75
N LYS A 145 10.67 31.49 18.25
CA LYS A 145 11.50 32.35 19.08
C LYS A 145 11.15 33.80 18.81
N LYS A 146 10.89 34.56 19.89
CA LYS A 146 10.56 35.99 19.81
C LYS A 146 11.67 36.70 19.03
N SER A 147 11.30 37.66 18.18
CA SER A 147 12.18 38.41 17.25
C SER A 147 12.94 37.62 16.16
N GLU A 148 13.21 36.32 16.34
CA GLU A 148 13.96 35.50 15.38
C GLU A 148 13.05 34.80 14.35
N GLY A 149 11.89 34.31 14.77
CA GLY A 149 10.88 33.75 13.86
C GLY A 149 10.46 32.33 14.20
N LEU A 150 10.30 31.51 13.16
CA LEU A 150 9.87 30.11 13.20
C LEU A 150 10.97 29.21 12.65
N PHE A 151 11.18 28.05 13.27
CA PHE A 151 12.17 27.07 12.83
C PHE A 151 11.65 25.65 13.02
N VAL A 152 11.97 24.73 12.12
CA VAL A 152 11.59 23.31 12.24
C VAL A 152 12.79 22.52 12.75
N LYS A 153 12.69 22.05 14.00
CA LYS A 153 13.69 21.20 14.64
C LYS A 153 13.34 19.72 14.43
N GLY A 154 14.35 18.92 14.12
CA GLY A 154 14.27 17.47 13.96
C GLY A 154 15.45 16.96 13.15
N PHE A 155 15.49 15.67 12.86
CA PHE A 155 16.57 15.12 12.03
C PHE A 155 16.40 15.56 10.57
N ILE A 156 17.53 15.73 9.88
CA ILE A 156 17.53 16.20 8.49
C ILE A 156 16.78 15.23 7.58
N TYR A 157 16.99 13.92 7.72
CA TYR A 157 16.30 12.92 6.90
C TYR A 157 14.76 13.01 7.05
N GLN A 158 14.25 13.23 8.27
CA GLN A 158 12.81 13.42 8.53
C GLN A 158 12.27 14.69 7.86
N ARG A 159 13.04 15.79 7.86
CA ARG A 159 12.68 17.01 7.14
C ARG A 159 12.60 16.77 5.63
N GLN A 160 13.55 16.03 5.08
CA GLN A 160 13.59 15.72 3.65
C GLN A 160 12.43 14.80 3.23
N ILE A 161 12.07 13.81 4.06
CA ILE A 161 10.87 12.98 3.85
C ILE A 161 9.60 13.83 3.89
N ALA A 162 9.49 14.76 4.84
CA ALA A 162 8.35 15.69 4.89
C ALA A 162 8.26 16.57 3.63
N MET A 163 9.40 17.08 3.14
CA MET A 163 9.47 17.85 1.89
C MET A 163 9.01 17.02 0.70
N MET A 164 9.54 15.80 0.55
CA MET A 164 9.15 14.87 -0.52
C MET A 164 7.64 14.55 -0.47
N ASN A 165 7.10 14.23 0.70
CA ASN A 165 5.68 13.93 0.87
C ASN A 165 4.79 15.11 0.44
N LEU A 166 5.18 16.35 0.77
CA LEU A 166 4.46 17.55 0.33
C LEU A 166 4.48 17.72 -1.19
N LEU A 167 5.63 17.47 -1.82
CA LEU A 167 5.75 17.57 -3.28
C LEU A 167 4.87 16.53 -3.99
N VAL A 168 4.87 15.28 -3.52
CA VAL A 168 4.07 14.19 -4.11
C VAL A 168 2.57 14.37 -3.85
N LYS A 169 2.20 14.92 -2.68
CA LYS A 169 0.81 15.21 -2.33
C LYS A 169 0.22 16.29 -3.23
N ASP A 170 0.93 17.40 -3.40
CA ASP A 170 0.41 18.61 -4.03
C ASP A 170 0.85 18.78 -5.50
N SER A 171 1.46 17.76 -6.11
CA SER A 171 1.87 17.76 -7.54
C SER A 171 1.42 16.48 -8.26
N GLN A 172 1.30 16.55 -9.59
CA GLN A 172 1.06 15.37 -10.42
C GLN A 172 2.37 14.65 -10.74
N THR A 173 2.32 13.32 -10.90
CA THR A 173 3.49 12.50 -11.24
C THR A 173 4.19 12.97 -12.51
N THR A 174 3.43 13.31 -13.56
CA THR A 174 3.96 13.83 -14.83
C THR A 174 4.65 15.18 -14.66
N GLU A 175 4.07 16.04 -13.83
CA GLU A 175 4.61 17.36 -13.51
C GLU A 175 5.94 17.26 -12.76
N LEU A 176 6.02 16.37 -11.76
CA LEU A 176 7.24 16.06 -11.03
C LEU A 176 8.32 15.49 -11.95
N LEU A 177 7.96 14.56 -12.83
CA LEU A 177 8.90 13.95 -13.77
C LEU A 177 9.50 14.99 -14.73
N HIS A 178 8.66 15.85 -15.34
CA HIS A 178 9.13 16.92 -16.21
C HIS A 178 10.03 17.91 -15.45
N TRP A 179 9.68 18.22 -14.21
CA TRP A 179 10.51 19.06 -13.35
C TRP A 179 11.89 18.45 -13.06
N LEU A 180 11.96 17.15 -12.74
CA LEU A 180 13.22 16.42 -12.59
C LEU A 180 14.02 16.34 -13.89
N GLN A 181 13.37 16.43 -15.05
CA GLN A 181 14.04 16.47 -16.36
C GLN A 181 14.47 17.87 -16.78
N GLY A 182 14.26 18.89 -15.94
CA GLY A 182 14.60 20.29 -16.24
C GLY A 182 13.65 20.98 -17.22
N GLN A 183 12.47 20.39 -17.50
CA GLN A 183 11.50 20.92 -18.44
C GLN A 183 10.57 21.94 -17.78
N GLY A 184 10.98 23.21 -17.77
CA GLY A 184 10.15 24.41 -17.52
C GLY A 184 9.57 24.56 -16.10
N PRO A 185 9.23 25.79 -15.66
CA PRO A 185 8.62 25.97 -14.35
C PRO A 185 7.22 25.37 -14.38
N ALA A 186 6.95 24.50 -13.43
CA ALA A 186 5.63 23.99 -13.21
C ALA A 186 4.66 25.15 -12.91
N ASP A 187 3.42 25.09 -13.39
CA ASP A 187 2.33 25.98 -12.94
C ASP A 187 1.91 25.68 -11.47
N ASN A 188 2.79 25.00 -10.72
CA ASN A 188 2.64 24.52 -9.37
C ASN A 188 3.56 25.28 -8.41
N SER A 189 2.95 25.84 -7.36
CA SER A 189 3.62 26.68 -6.36
C SER A 189 4.69 25.94 -5.55
N PHE A 190 4.48 24.64 -5.30
CA PHE A 190 5.42 23.82 -4.53
C PHE A 190 6.70 23.59 -5.33
N LEU A 191 6.56 23.22 -6.61
CA LEU A 191 7.70 23.04 -7.51
C LEU A 191 8.40 24.36 -7.83
N ASN A 192 7.67 25.48 -7.92
CA ASN A 192 8.29 26.79 -8.08
C ASN A 192 9.18 27.17 -6.88
N LEU A 193 8.71 26.92 -5.65
CA LEU A 193 9.51 27.12 -4.44
C LEU A 193 10.77 26.24 -4.49
N MET A 194 10.63 24.95 -4.81
CA MET A 194 11.76 24.03 -4.87
C MET A 194 12.72 24.33 -6.02
N SER A 195 12.22 24.81 -7.16
CA SER A 195 13.04 25.12 -8.34
C SER A 195 14.05 26.24 -8.08
N GLN A 196 13.67 27.23 -7.27
CA GLN A 196 14.53 28.37 -6.93
C GLN A 196 15.80 27.92 -6.21
N THR A 197 15.69 26.89 -5.36
CA THR A 197 16.80 26.41 -4.52
C THR A 197 17.47 25.17 -5.11
N PHE A 198 16.70 24.26 -5.70
CA PHE A 198 17.15 22.90 -6.00
C PHE A 198 16.96 22.47 -7.46
N GLY A 199 16.35 23.28 -8.35
CA GLY A 199 15.95 22.82 -9.69
C GLY A 199 17.09 22.20 -10.52
N LYS A 200 18.23 22.90 -10.62
CA LYS A 200 19.43 22.38 -11.32
C LYS A 200 20.00 21.12 -10.66
N LEU A 201 19.98 21.09 -9.33
CA LEU A 201 20.49 19.97 -8.54
C LEU A 201 19.65 18.71 -8.76
N PHE A 202 18.33 18.82 -8.72
CA PHE A 202 17.45 17.69 -9.01
C PHE A 202 17.57 17.20 -10.45
N THR A 203 17.73 18.12 -11.41
CA THR A 203 17.98 17.74 -12.81
C THR A 203 19.27 16.93 -12.93
N HIS A 204 20.35 17.42 -12.32
CA HIS A 204 21.63 16.70 -12.32
C HIS A 204 21.51 15.32 -11.67
N VAL A 205 20.90 15.23 -10.47
CA VAL A 205 20.74 13.96 -9.76
C VAL A 205 19.89 12.98 -10.56
N TYR A 206 18.80 13.43 -11.19
CA TYR A 206 17.98 12.58 -12.06
C TYR A 206 18.79 12.04 -13.25
N THR A 207 19.62 12.87 -13.89
CA THR A 207 20.50 12.43 -15.00
C THR A 207 21.58 11.44 -14.60
N VAL A 208 21.92 11.35 -13.31
CA VAL A 208 22.86 10.36 -12.77
C VAL A 208 22.13 9.09 -12.32
N VAL A 209 21.03 9.23 -11.58
CA VAL A 209 20.26 8.12 -11.03
C VAL A 209 19.66 7.26 -12.14
N MET A 210 19.01 7.88 -13.14
CA MET A 210 18.26 7.13 -14.16
C MET A 210 19.15 6.16 -14.96
N PRO A 211 20.32 6.55 -15.50
CA PRO A 211 21.21 5.62 -16.19
C PRO A 211 21.74 4.49 -15.30
N ILE A 212 22.04 4.76 -14.02
CA ILE A 212 22.51 3.73 -13.08
C ILE A 212 21.43 2.66 -12.87
N LEU A 213 20.17 3.07 -12.66
CA LEU A 213 19.07 2.13 -12.47
C LEU A 213 18.76 1.33 -13.74
N GLN A 214 18.90 1.94 -14.91
CA GLN A 214 18.77 1.26 -16.20
C GLN A 214 19.89 0.24 -16.43
N GLN A 215 21.15 0.62 -16.17
CA GLN A 215 22.31 -0.25 -16.30
C GLN A 215 22.17 -1.49 -15.42
N GLU A 216 21.76 -1.30 -14.17
CA GLU A 216 21.53 -2.38 -13.23
C GLU A 216 20.19 -3.12 -13.48
N GLN A 217 19.41 -2.76 -14.49
CA GLN A 217 18.11 -3.38 -14.80
C GLN A 217 17.18 -3.42 -13.58
N VAL A 218 17.09 -2.31 -12.85
CA VAL A 218 16.16 -2.18 -11.72
C VAL A 218 14.77 -1.88 -12.28
N GLN A 219 13.78 -2.64 -11.82
CA GLN A 219 12.36 -2.40 -12.14
C GLN A 219 11.74 -1.61 -10.97
N VAL A 220 11.49 -0.32 -11.20
CA VAL A 220 10.79 0.58 -10.27
C VAL A 220 9.66 1.29 -11.00
N SER A 221 8.60 1.64 -10.29
CA SER A 221 7.54 2.49 -10.82
C SER A 221 8.01 3.94 -10.96
N ASP A 222 7.32 4.73 -11.79
CA ASP A 222 7.64 6.16 -11.98
C ASP A 222 7.56 6.94 -10.67
N SER A 223 6.56 6.66 -9.82
CA SER A 223 6.44 7.29 -8.51
C SER A 223 7.63 6.98 -7.60
N GLU A 224 8.03 5.70 -7.51
CA GLU A 224 9.19 5.30 -6.71
C GLU A 224 10.49 5.94 -7.23
N LEU A 225 10.67 6.04 -8.55
CA LEU A 225 11.82 6.70 -9.15
C LEU A 225 11.86 8.20 -8.80
N ILE A 226 10.72 8.90 -8.92
CA ILE A 226 10.60 10.32 -8.62
C ILE A 226 10.91 10.59 -7.14
N GLU A 227 10.30 9.82 -6.24
CA GLU A 227 10.50 9.93 -4.80
C GLU A 227 11.97 9.66 -4.42
N PHE A 228 12.56 8.61 -4.99
CA PHE A 228 13.97 8.28 -4.80
C PHE A 228 14.89 9.39 -5.31
N ALA A 229 14.67 9.91 -6.52
CA ALA A 229 15.48 10.99 -7.09
C ALA A 229 15.38 12.29 -6.26
N ILE A 230 14.20 12.63 -5.75
CA ILE A 230 14.01 13.78 -4.85
C ILE A 230 14.77 13.57 -3.54
N LEU A 231 14.65 12.41 -2.90
CA LEU A 231 15.32 12.16 -1.63
C LEU A 231 16.85 12.08 -1.78
N VAL A 232 17.36 11.44 -2.84
CA VAL A 232 18.79 11.44 -3.17
C VAL A 232 19.27 12.86 -3.47
N GLY A 233 18.47 13.68 -4.15
CA GLY A 233 18.83 15.08 -4.37
C GLY A 233 18.92 15.88 -3.08
N LEU A 234 17.95 15.73 -2.18
CA LEU A 234 17.99 16.40 -0.87
C LEU A 234 19.15 15.91 0.00
N TRP A 235 19.41 14.60 0.02
CA TRP A 235 20.57 13.98 0.67
C TRP A 235 21.87 14.57 0.13
N PHE A 236 22.02 14.62 -1.20
CA PHE A 236 23.19 15.13 -1.87
C PHE A 236 23.42 16.61 -1.56
N ASN A 237 22.36 17.42 -1.58
CA ASN A 237 22.42 18.83 -1.20
C ASN A 237 22.90 19.00 0.25
N SER A 238 22.39 18.22 1.20
CA SER A 238 22.85 18.29 2.59
C SER A 238 24.33 17.97 2.73
N TRP A 239 24.83 16.97 1.98
CA TRP A 239 26.25 16.63 1.95
C TRP A 239 27.09 17.77 1.35
N GLN A 240 26.66 18.36 0.22
CA GLN A 240 27.36 19.50 -0.39
C GLN A 240 27.47 20.71 0.57
N GLN A 241 26.42 20.95 1.36
CA GLN A 241 26.39 22.02 2.35
C GLN A 241 27.06 21.64 3.69
N GLN A 242 27.64 20.44 3.79
CA GLN A 242 28.32 19.92 4.99
C GLN A 242 27.44 19.99 6.25
N GLN A 243 26.14 19.71 6.10
CA GLN A 243 25.21 19.72 7.23
C GLN A 243 25.45 18.49 8.12
N ALA A 244 25.41 18.65 9.44
CA ALA A 244 25.52 17.51 10.33
C ALA A 244 24.24 16.65 10.29
N ILE A 245 24.35 15.38 9.90
CA ILE A 245 23.24 14.41 9.93
C ILE A 245 23.45 13.41 11.06
N ILE A 246 22.37 13.11 11.76
CA ILE A 246 22.25 11.95 12.65
C ILE A 246 21.21 11.04 12.01
N PHE A 247 21.62 9.83 11.65
CA PHE A 247 20.75 8.84 11.03
C PHE A 247 20.58 7.64 11.96
N GLN A 248 19.34 7.19 12.16
CA GLN A 248 18.99 6.21 13.21
C GLN A 248 18.11 5.06 12.73
N GLU A 249 17.74 5.03 11.44
CA GLU A 249 16.91 3.94 10.92
C GLU A 249 17.72 2.66 10.71
N SER A 250 17.04 1.53 10.79
CA SER A 250 17.67 0.22 10.58
C SER A 250 17.96 -0.02 9.10
N ILE A 251 19.16 -0.52 8.80
CA ILE A 251 19.60 -0.82 7.44
C ILE A 251 19.84 -2.32 7.26
N ALA A 252 19.30 -2.85 6.18
CA ALA A 252 19.57 -4.21 5.72
C ALA A 252 21.01 -4.36 5.21
N PRO A 253 21.60 -5.55 5.30
CA PRO A 253 22.71 -5.89 4.42
C PRO A 253 22.29 -5.68 2.96
N LEU A 254 23.06 -4.89 2.22
CA LEU A 254 22.83 -4.66 0.80
C LEU A 254 23.05 -5.96 0.01
N THR A 255 22.20 -6.24 -0.97
CA THR A 255 22.53 -7.23 -2.01
C THR A 255 23.66 -6.70 -2.88
N LYS A 256 24.35 -7.60 -3.58
CA LYS A 256 25.40 -7.25 -4.55
C LYS A 256 24.97 -6.13 -5.51
N LYS A 257 23.73 -6.22 -6.00
CA LYS A 257 23.13 -5.22 -6.90
C LYS A 257 22.96 -3.86 -6.21
N THR A 258 22.34 -3.83 -5.03
CA THR A 258 22.16 -2.58 -4.28
C THR A 258 23.48 -1.97 -3.81
N GLN A 259 24.49 -2.80 -3.54
CA GLN A 259 25.85 -2.35 -3.23
C GLN A 259 26.56 -1.74 -4.44
N GLN A 260 26.32 -2.28 -5.65
CA GLN A 260 26.81 -1.69 -6.88
C GLN A 260 26.19 -0.31 -7.13
N ILE A 261 24.87 -0.18 -6.90
CA ILE A 261 24.16 1.10 -7.03
C ILE A 261 24.68 2.12 -6.01
N ASP A 262 24.85 1.72 -4.75
CA ASP A 262 25.46 2.55 -3.69
C ASP A 262 26.83 3.08 -4.17
N THR A 263 27.67 2.19 -4.68
CA THR A 263 29.00 2.54 -5.19
C THR A 263 28.94 3.53 -6.37
N LEU A 264 28.08 3.27 -7.37
CA LEU A 264 27.95 4.13 -8.54
C LEU A 264 27.39 5.50 -8.20
N LEU A 265 26.41 5.59 -7.30
CA LEU A 265 25.86 6.88 -6.86
C LEU A 265 26.91 7.71 -6.12
N GLN A 266 27.68 7.08 -5.23
CA GLN A 266 28.78 7.76 -4.54
C GLN A 266 29.85 8.25 -5.52
N GLN A 267 30.26 7.43 -6.50
CA GLN A 267 31.28 7.81 -7.49
C GLN A 267 30.84 8.98 -8.38
N ASN A 268 29.56 9.04 -8.76
CA ASN A 268 29.06 10.03 -9.72
C ASN A 268 28.56 11.32 -9.06
N LEU A 269 28.10 11.26 -7.80
CA LEU A 269 27.59 12.44 -7.09
C LEU A 269 28.62 13.02 -6.12
N VAL A 270 29.41 12.18 -5.45
CA VAL A 270 30.24 12.59 -4.32
C VAL A 270 31.72 12.61 -4.69
N HIS A 271 32.34 13.78 -4.57
CA HIS A 271 33.78 13.96 -4.73
C HIS A 271 34.45 14.11 -3.36
N GLY A 272 34.49 13.03 -2.57
CA GLY A 272 35.09 13.04 -1.24
C GLY A 272 34.69 11.85 -0.37
N HIS A 273 35.09 11.89 0.91
CA HIS A 273 34.69 10.88 1.87
C HIS A 273 33.28 11.16 2.41
N LEU A 274 32.43 10.14 2.42
CA LEU A 274 31.14 10.15 3.10
C LEU A 274 31.33 9.66 4.52
N ASP A 275 30.87 10.43 5.50
CA ASP A 275 30.76 9.90 6.86
C ASP A 275 29.69 8.80 6.94
N HIS A 276 29.74 8.04 8.03
CA HIS A 276 28.88 6.89 8.24
C HIS A 276 27.39 7.25 8.23
N ASN A 277 26.98 8.42 8.74
CA ASN A 277 25.56 8.82 8.76
C ASN A 277 25.05 9.10 7.34
N TYR A 278 25.83 9.77 6.51
CA TYR A 278 25.44 10.01 5.12
C TYR A 278 25.42 8.73 4.30
N GLN A 279 26.40 7.85 4.50
CA GLN A 279 26.44 6.55 3.84
C GLN A 279 25.22 5.71 4.23
N ASP A 280 24.92 5.63 5.52
CA ASP A 280 23.78 4.89 6.06
C ASP A 280 22.46 5.44 5.53
N TYR A 281 22.30 6.77 5.49
CA TYR A 281 21.11 7.38 4.93
C TYR A 281 20.93 7.05 3.44
N LEU A 282 21.99 7.10 2.62
CA LEU A 282 21.90 6.72 1.20
C LEU A 282 21.51 5.24 1.04
N ARG A 283 22.14 4.35 1.81
CA ARG A 283 21.86 2.91 1.75
C ARG A 283 20.43 2.58 2.15
N TRP A 284 19.90 3.30 3.13
CA TRP A 284 18.51 3.19 3.53
C TRP A 284 17.54 3.67 2.43
N LEU A 285 17.85 4.76 1.72
CA LEU A 285 17.05 5.18 0.56
C LEU A 285 17.05 4.10 -0.53
N ILE A 286 18.22 3.52 -0.83
CA ILE A 286 18.34 2.41 -1.78
C ILE A 286 17.50 1.22 -1.31
N GLN A 287 17.55 0.86 -0.02
CA GLN A 287 16.77 -0.25 0.53
C GLN A 287 15.26 -0.03 0.37
N ILE A 288 14.75 1.18 0.61
CA ILE A 288 13.31 1.46 0.55
C ILE A 288 12.77 1.41 -0.88
N TYR A 289 13.47 2.04 -1.83
CA TYR A 289 12.95 2.23 -3.19
C TYR A 289 13.45 1.18 -4.19
N ILE A 290 14.71 0.74 -4.05
CA ILE A 290 15.40 -0.12 -5.01
C ILE A 290 15.56 -1.55 -4.48
N GLY A 291 15.52 -1.73 -3.16
CA GLY A 291 15.73 -3.01 -2.48
C GLY A 291 14.99 -4.17 -3.12
N GLU A 292 15.73 -5.25 -3.35
CA GLU A 292 15.24 -6.46 -4.02
C GLU A 292 14.18 -7.22 -3.21
N LYS A 293 13.44 -8.05 -3.95
CA LYS A 293 12.22 -8.79 -3.60
C LYS A 293 12.31 -9.68 -2.35
N ASP A 294 13.51 -9.97 -1.87
CA ASP A 294 13.80 -11.00 -0.87
C ASP A 294 14.53 -10.47 0.38
N LEU A 295 14.85 -9.17 0.44
CA LEU A 295 15.44 -8.56 1.63
C LEU A 295 14.36 -8.28 2.68
N VAL A 296 14.04 -9.32 3.43
CA VAL A 296 13.50 -9.24 4.79
C VAL A 296 14.25 -8.17 5.56
N THR A 297 13.60 -7.06 5.91
CA THR A 297 14.15 -6.18 6.95
C THR A 297 13.13 -5.45 7.78
N SER A 298 13.57 -5.23 9.03
CA SER A 298 12.96 -4.53 10.15
C SER A 298 11.88 -5.31 10.89
N TRP A 299 11.02 -6.06 10.21
CA TRP A 299 10.26 -7.14 10.82
C TRP A 299 11.04 -8.41 10.54
N ASP A 300 11.27 -9.27 11.55
CA ASP A 300 11.86 -10.59 11.28
C ASP A 300 11.06 -11.21 10.13
N GLY A 301 11.71 -11.70 9.08
CA GLY A 301 11.01 -12.11 7.85
C GLY A 301 9.93 -13.14 8.10
N GLN A 302 10.11 -13.86 9.20
CA GLN A 302 9.19 -14.80 9.80
C GLN A 302 7.95 -14.12 10.38
N ALA A 303 8.11 -13.03 11.13
CA ALA A 303 7.02 -12.24 11.66
C ALA A 303 6.13 -11.65 10.55
N MET A 304 6.74 -11.08 9.51
CA MET A 304 5.98 -10.54 8.38
C MET A 304 5.34 -11.65 7.54
N LEU A 305 5.99 -12.80 7.41
CA LEU A 305 5.40 -13.99 6.78
C LEU A 305 4.14 -14.43 7.53
N ILE A 306 4.22 -14.64 8.85
CA ILE A 306 3.09 -15.02 9.69
C ILE A 306 1.94 -14.01 9.57
N LYS A 307 2.24 -12.70 9.57
CA LYS A 307 1.22 -11.66 9.42
C LYS A 307 0.57 -11.66 8.04
N SER A 308 1.33 -11.95 6.99
CA SER A 308 0.80 -12.04 5.63
C SER A 308 -0.15 -13.24 5.51
N ASP A 309 0.25 -14.40 6.06
CA ASP A 309 -0.59 -15.60 6.11
C ASP A 309 -1.88 -15.34 6.93
N LEU A 310 -1.76 -14.76 8.13
CA LEU A 310 -2.91 -14.41 8.97
C LEU A 310 -3.84 -13.40 8.29
N LEU A 311 -3.30 -12.46 7.51
CA LEU A 311 -4.09 -11.51 6.74
C LEU A 311 -4.92 -12.24 5.69
N VAL A 312 -4.30 -13.13 4.91
CA VAL A 312 -5.00 -13.94 3.90
C VAL A 312 -6.09 -14.78 4.55
N GLN A 313 -5.78 -15.46 5.65
CA GLN A 313 -6.77 -16.29 6.37
C GLN A 313 -7.97 -15.48 6.88
N LYS A 314 -7.74 -14.32 7.49
CA LYS A 314 -8.84 -13.46 7.97
C LYS A 314 -9.73 -12.94 6.84
N VAL A 315 -9.13 -12.69 5.68
CA VAL A 315 -9.87 -12.28 4.48
C VAL A 315 -10.64 -13.47 3.91
N GLU A 316 -10.02 -14.64 3.83
CA GLU A 316 -10.63 -15.92 3.42
C GLU A 316 -11.81 -16.31 4.31
N GLU A 317 -11.68 -16.24 5.64
CA GLU A 317 -12.76 -16.52 6.61
C GLU A 317 -13.98 -15.62 6.40
N ARG A 318 -13.76 -14.34 6.10
CA ARG A 318 -14.83 -13.36 5.90
C ARG A 318 -15.48 -13.46 4.52
N LEU A 319 -14.70 -13.86 3.51
CA LEU A 319 -15.19 -14.04 2.14
C LEU A 319 -15.82 -15.42 1.91
N GLY A 320 -15.42 -16.43 2.69
CA GLY A 320 -15.80 -17.83 2.47
C GLY A 320 -15.08 -18.49 1.29
N ILE A 321 -13.97 -17.93 0.82
CA ILE A 321 -13.25 -18.38 -0.38
C ILE A 321 -11.83 -18.79 0.00
N SER A 322 -11.42 -19.99 -0.43
CA SER A 322 -10.05 -20.48 -0.24
C SER A 322 -9.04 -19.62 -1.03
N LEU A 323 -8.24 -18.81 -0.34
CA LEU A 323 -7.18 -17.97 -0.90
C LEU A 323 -5.79 -18.42 -0.43
N SER A 324 -5.71 -19.19 0.66
CA SER A 324 -4.47 -19.64 1.30
C SER A 324 -3.58 -20.53 0.41
N ASN A 325 -4.10 -21.03 -0.71
CA ASN A 325 -3.35 -21.84 -1.68
C ASN A 325 -2.72 -20.99 -2.81
N ASP A 326 -3.03 -19.71 -2.92
CA ASP A 326 -2.43 -18.82 -3.94
C ASP A 326 -1.05 -18.32 -3.46
N ASN A 327 -0.01 -19.04 -3.87
CA ASN A 327 1.39 -18.69 -3.58
C ASN A 327 1.82 -17.35 -4.20
N ASP A 328 1.15 -16.85 -5.24
CA ASP A 328 1.47 -15.54 -5.82
C ASP A 328 0.87 -14.43 -4.96
N LEU A 329 -0.35 -14.61 -4.46
CA LEU A 329 -0.99 -13.71 -3.50
C LEU A 329 -0.11 -13.56 -2.26
N LEU A 330 0.27 -14.69 -1.63
CA LEU A 330 1.07 -14.69 -0.42
C LEU A 330 2.43 -14.01 -0.61
N ARG A 331 3.18 -14.40 -1.66
CA ARG A 331 4.48 -13.78 -1.96
C ARG A 331 4.35 -12.31 -2.32
N GLY A 332 3.31 -11.94 -3.06
CA GLY A 332 3.01 -10.56 -3.45
C GLY A 332 2.74 -9.68 -2.23
N LEU A 333 1.83 -10.12 -1.37
CA LEU A 333 1.47 -9.44 -0.12
C LEU A 333 2.66 -9.32 0.83
N GLN A 334 3.40 -10.41 1.05
CA GLN A 334 4.57 -10.38 1.94
C GLN A 334 5.60 -9.35 1.47
N ARG A 335 5.88 -9.30 0.17
CA ARG A 335 6.79 -8.31 -0.40
C ARG A 335 6.27 -6.88 -0.23
N HIS A 336 5.01 -6.65 -0.53
CA HIS A 336 4.39 -5.33 -0.40
C HIS A 336 4.41 -4.86 1.05
N LEU A 337 3.96 -5.71 1.98
CA LEU A 337 3.87 -5.40 3.40
C LEU A 337 5.24 -5.13 4.02
N ASN A 338 6.28 -5.88 3.67
CA ASN A 338 7.65 -5.60 4.10
C ASN A 338 8.08 -4.16 3.74
N LYS A 339 7.79 -3.71 2.51
CA LYS A 339 8.10 -2.34 2.07
C LYS A 339 7.17 -1.31 2.72
N ALA A 340 5.87 -1.59 2.74
CA ALA A 340 4.85 -0.70 3.28
C ALA A 340 5.12 -0.36 4.74
N VAL A 341 5.41 -1.37 5.56
CA VAL A 341 5.71 -1.17 6.98
C VAL A 341 6.97 -0.32 7.18
N ASN A 342 8.05 -0.60 6.45
CA ASN A 342 9.25 0.23 6.50
C ASN A 342 8.96 1.69 6.14
N ARG A 343 8.14 1.93 5.11
CA ARG A 343 7.75 3.28 4.70
C ARG A 343 6.88 3.98 5.75
N ILE A 344 5.89 3.29 6.31
CA ILE A 344 4.99 3.80 7.35
C ILE A 344 5.79 4.18 8.61
N GLU A 345 6.65 3.28 9.11
CA GLU A 345 7.48 3.53 10.30
C GLU A 345 8.43 4.72 10.10
N SER A 346 8.84 4.94 8.85
CA SER A 346 9.74 6.04 8.45
C SER A 346 9.03 7.35 8.14
N GLY A 347 7.68 7.38 8.18
CA GLY A 347 6.88 8.54 7.82
C GLY A 347 6.84 8.85 6.32
N ILE A 348 7.27 7.93 5.45
CA ILE A 348 7.12 8.04 4.00
C ILE A 348 5.65 7.75 3.67
N THR A 349 4.99 8.72 3.03
CA THR A 349 3.59 8.59 2.61
C THR A 349 3.56 8.12 1.18
N ILE A 350 2.78 7.08 0.91
CA ILE A 350 2.53 6.65 -0.46
C ILE A 350 1.15 7.06 -0.89
N ARG A 351 1.08 7.50 -2.14
CA ARG A 351 -0.16 7.80 -2.82
C ARG A 351 -0.56 6.68 -3.76
N ASN A 352 -1.74 6.12 -3.54
CA ASN A 352 -2.37 5.25 -4.54
C ASN A 352 -3.40 6.08 -5.33
N PRO A 353 -3.14 6.39 -6.61
CA PRO A 353 -4.04 7.23 -7.40
C PRO A 353 -5.43 6.59 -7.59
N LEU A 354 -5.53 5.27 -7.43
CA LEU A 354 -6.75 4.49 -7.61
C LEU A 354 -7.51 4.25 -6.30
N THR A 355 -7.07 4.73 -5.13
CA THR A 355 -7.72 4.41 -3.85
C THR A 355 -9.22 4.67 -3.85
N LYS A 356 -9.66 5.83 -4.37
CA LYS A 356 -11.09 6.17 -4.42
C LYS A 356 -11.87 5.26 -5.35
N GLU A 357 -11.29 4.92 -6.49
CA GLU A 357 -11.89 3.98 -7.45
C GLU A 357 -11.96 2.57 -6.86
N ILE A 358 -10.91 2.14 -6.15
CA ILE A 358 -10.85 0.85 -5.46
C ILE A 358 -11.91 0.79 -4.35
N GLN A 359 -12.06 1.85 -3.55
CA GLN A 359 -13.09 1.95 -2.52
C GLN A 359 -14.51 1.89 -3.11
N ALA A 360 -14.73 2.45 -4.31
CA ALA A 360 -16.01 2.43 -4.98
C ALA A 360 -16.31 1.06 -5.63
N ASN A 361 -15.38 0.54 -6.43
CA ASN A 361 -15.58 -0.64 -7.27
C ASN A 361 -15.37 -1.96 -6.52
N TYR A 362 -14.52 -1.96 -5.49
CA TYR A 362 -14.20 -3.14 -4.66
C TYR A 362 -14.59 -2.93 -3.18
N SER A 363 -15.66 -2.18 -2.93
CA SER A 363 -16.09 -1.74 -1.57
C SER A 363 -16.15 -2.86 -0.52
N THR A 364 -16.72 -4.03 -0.89
CA THR A 364 -16.80 -5.20 0.00
C THR A 364 -15.42 -5.72 0.36
N ILE A 365 -14.56 -5.95 -0.63
CA ILE A 365 -13.19 -6.45 -0.43
C ILE A 365 -12.38 -5.42 0.37
N TYR A 366 -12.51 -4.13 0.04
CA TYR A 366 -11.87 -3.05 0.77
C TYR A 366 -12.23 -3.07 2.25
N THR A 367 -13.51 -3.18 2.57
CA THR A 367 -13.98 -3.22 3.96
C THR A 367 -13.41 -4.42 4.72
N ILE A 368 -13.37 -5.59 4.09
CA ILE A 368 -12.85 -6.83 4.68
C ILE A 368 -11.34 -6.73 4.90
N VAL A 369 -10.58 -6.34 3.89
CA VAL A 369 -9.12 -6.19 3.96
C VAL A 369 -8.74 -5.11 4.97
N ALA A 370 -9.40 -3.95 4.95
CA ALA A 370 -9.17 -2.88 5.92
C ALA A 370 -9.40 -3.35 7.36
N ALA A 371 -10.48 -4.09 7.61
CA ALA A 371 -10.79 -4.63 8.93
C ALA A 371 -9.75 -5.67 9.39
N ALA A 372 -9.35 -6.59 8.51
CA ALA A 372 -8.34 -7.59 8.81
C ALA A 372 -6.97 -6.96 9.10
N THR A 373 -6.54 -5.99 8.27
CA THR A 373 -5.29 -5.26 8.48
C THR A 373 -5.31 -4.46 9.79
N ARG A 374 -6.40 -3.75 10.10
CA ARG A 374 -6.53 -3.01 11.37
C ARG A 374 -6.48 -3.93 12.59
N GLN A 375 -7.05 -5.13 12.50
CA GLN A 375 -6.98 -6.12 13.57
C GLN A 375 -5.55 -6.63 13.80
N LEU A 376 -4.77 -6.82 12.73
CA LEU A 376 -3.41 -7.40 12.79
C LEU A 376 -2.31 -6.38 13.12
N PHE A 377 -2.46 -5.12 12.67
CA PHE A 377 -1.43 -4.08 12.81
C PHE A 377 -1.82 -2.96 13.77
N GLY A 378 -3.08 -2.90 14.18
CA GLY A 378 -3.62 -1.82 15.00
C GLY A 378 -4.45 -0.83 14.18
N ALA A 379 -5.34 -0.12 14.88
CA ALA A 379 -6.17 0.90 14.27
C ALA A 379 -5.31 2.04 13.70
N GLN A 380 -5.62 2.46 12.47
CA GLN A 380 -4.97 3.58 11.76
C GLN A 380 -3.47 3.41 11.45
N TYR A 381 -2.88 2.21 11.64
CA TYR A 381 -1.49 1.98 11.29
C TYR A 381 -1.24 2.06 9.78
N PHE A 382 -2.11 1.39 8.98
CA PHE A 382 -2.05 1.46 7.53
C PHE A 382 -2.94 2.60 7.00
N PRO A 383 -2.38 3.53 6.19
CA PRO A 383 -3.19 4.54 5.50
C PRO A 383 -4.07 3.91 4.42
N ASP A 384 -5.15 4.60 4.06
CA ASP A 384 -6.14 4.09 3.09
C ASP A 384 -5.53 3.75 1.72
N ASP A 385 -4.48 4.46 1.31
CA ASP A 385 -3.77 4.23 0.05
C ASP A 385 -2.97 2.91 0.07
N GLU A 386 -2.36 2.57 1.21
CA GLU A 386 -1.71 1.28 1.39
C GLU A 386 -2.75 0.15 1.46
N ILE A 387 -3.90 0.38 2.12
CA ILE A 387 -5.03 -0.56 2.05
C ILE A 387 -5.49 -0.77 0.61
N GLY A 388 -5.55 0.30 -0.20
CA GLY A 388 -5.88 0.21 -1.62
C GLY A 388 -4.97 -0.75 -2.38
N TYR A 389 -3.65 -0.68 -2.16
CA TYR A 389 -2.72 -1.64 -2.75
C TYR A 389 -2.95 -3.07 -2.27
N LEU A 390 -3.19 -3.29 -0.97
CA LEU A 390 -3.50 -4.63 -0.46
C LEU A 390 -4.76 -5.20 -1.15
N VAL A 391 -5.79 -4.38 -1.32
CA VAL A 391 -7.04 -4.79 -2.00
C VAL A 391 -6.77 -5.20 -3.45
N MET A 392 -5.87 -4.55 -4.17
CA MET A 392 -5.51 -4.96 -5.53
C MET A 392 -4.92 -6.37 -5.58
N TYR A 393 -4.08 -6.77 -4.62
CA TYR A 393 -3.56 -8.14 -4.55
C TYR A 393 -4.69 -9.17 -4.38
N PHE A 394 -5.63 -8.90 -3.48
CA PHE A 394 -6.80 -9.76 -3.27
C PHE A 394 -7.74 -9.77 -4.48
N ALA A 395 -7.97 -8.62 -5.12
CA ALA A 395 -8.79 -8.54 -6.33
C ALA A 395 -8.20 -9.40 -7.46
N ILE A 396 -6.88 -9.33 -7.69
CA ILE A 396 -6.20 -10.17 -8.69
C ILE A 396 -6.35 -11.66 -8.35
N ALA A 397 -6.19 -12.06 -7.09
CA ALA A 397 -6.34 -13.45 -6.68
C ALA A 397 -7.79 -13.96 -6.87
N LEU A 398 -8.77 -13.13 -6.56
CA LEU A 398 -10.18 -13.43 -6.77
C LEU A 398 -10.52 -13.51 -8.26
N ASP A 399 -10.00 -12.60 -9.07
CA ASP A 399 -10.21 -12.60 -10.53
C ASP A 399 -9.61 -13.85 -11.18
N LYS A 400 -8.46 -14.36 -10.69
CA LYS A 400 -7.89 -15.65 -11.16
C LYS A 400 -8.83 -16.83 -10.92
N LEU A 401 -9.55 -16.85 -9.79
CA LEU A 401 -10.53 -17.88 -9.47
C LEU A 401 -11.78 -17.77 -10.36
N VAL A 402 -12.11 -16.54 -10.77
CA VAL A 402 -13.27 -16.21 -11.61
C VAL A 402 -13.01 -16.43 -13.10
N GLN A 403 -11.78 -16.23 -13.59
CA GLN A 403 -11.43 -16.34 -15.02
C GLN A 403 -11.63 -17.73 -15.64
N ARG A 404 -12.16 -18.73 -14.90
CA ARG A 404 -12.45 -20.09 -15.41
C ARG A 404 -13.65 -20.77 -14.75
N SER A 405 -14.69 -20.03 -14.36
CA SER A 405 -15.78 -20.61 -13.55
C SER A 405 -17.20 -20.45 -14.10
N PHE A 406 -17.43 -19.77 -15.24
CA PHE A 406 -18.77 -19.65 -15.81
C PHE A 406 -18.96 -20.58 -17.02
N ASN A 407 -19.55 -21.75 -16.75
CA ASN A 407 -19.75 -22.82 -17.72
C ASN A 407 -20.99 -22.57 -18.57
N VAL A 408 -20.80 -22.37 -19.87
CA VAL A 408 -21.89 -22.09 -20.80
C VAL A 408 -22.15 -23.28 -21.72
N LEU A 409 -23.44 -23.60 -21.89
CA LEU A 409 -23.95 -24.49 -22.92
C LEU A 409 -24.51 -23.66 -24.08
N ILE A 410 -24.11 -23.95 -25.31
CA ILE A 410 -24.69 -23.32 -26.51
C ILE A 410 -25.58 -24.34 -27.24
N VAL A 411 -26.84 -23.96 -27.46
CA VAL A 411 -27.84 -24.74 -28.19
C VAL A 411 -28.13 -24.08 -29.53
N CYS A 412 -27.97 -24.83 -30.63
CA CYS A 412 -28.27 -24.34 -31.97
C CYS A 412 -29.01 -25.36 -32.83
N SER A 413 -29.85 -24.88 -33.75
CA SER A 413 -30.45 -25.70 -34.82
C SER A 413 -29.69 -25.59 -36.15
N SER A 414 -28.84 -24.57 -36.29
CA SER A 414 -28.28 -24.10 -37.57
C SER A 414 -26.81 -24.49 -37.78
N GLY A 415 -26.50 -25.79 -37.74
CA GLY A 415 -25.21 -26.36 -38.17
C GLY A 415 -23.95 -25.95 -37.37
N MET A 416 -22.89 -26.76 -37.45
CA MET A 416 -21.66 -26.60 -36.65
C MET A 416 -20.94 -25.23 -36.81
N GLY A 417 -21.12 -24.53 -37.92
CA GLY A 417 -20.38 -23.29 -38.23
C GLY A 417 -20.84 -22.07 -37.42
N SER A 418 -22.16 -21.82 -37.37
CA SER A 418 -22.73 -20.66 -36.65
C SER A 418 -22.53 -20.77 -35.15
N ALA A 419 -22.60 -21.99 -34.62
CA ALA A 419 -22.44 -22.28 -33.21
C ALA A 419 -20.98 -22.17 -32.74
N LYS A 420 -20.01 -22.60 -33.57
CA LYS A 420 -18.59 -22.36 -33.31
C LYS A 420 -18.23 -20.87 -33.37
N MET A 421 -18.86 -20.11 -34.26
CA MET A 421 -18.66 -18.66 -34.34
C MET A 421 -19.18 -17.96 -33.08
N LEU A 422 -20.38 -18.31 -32.62
CA LEU A 422 -20.92 -17.80 -31.36
C LEU A 422 -20.03 -18.20 -30.17
N ALA A 423 -19.63 -19.47 -30.08
CA ALA A 423 -18.75 -19.97 -29.02
C ALA A 423 -17.43 -19.17 -28.97
N SER A 424 -16.73 -19.07 -30.10
CA SER A 424 -15.48 -18.33 -30.20
C SER A 424 -15.65 -16.85 -29.87
N ARG A 425 -16.78 -16.25 -30.26
CA ARG A 425 -17.04 -14.83 -30.00
C ARG A 425 -17.40 -14.59 -28.54
N VAL A 426 -18.19 -15.44 -27.92
CA VAL A 426 -18.51 -15.36 -26.49
C VAL A 426 -17.24 -15.50 -25.64
N GLU A 427 -16.40 -16.51 -25.90
CA GLU A 427 -15.14 -16.71 -25.16
C GLU A 427 -14.12 -15.57 -25.37
N ARG A 428 -14.11 -14.97 -26.57
CA ARG A 428 -13.20 -13.84 -26.87
C ARG A 428 -13.68 -12.53 -26.24
N GLU A 429 -14.98 -12.26 -26.34
CA GLU A 429 -15.58 -11.00 -25.91
C GLU A 429 -15.85 -10.96 -24.40
N ILE A 430 -15.98 -12.14 -23.76
CA ILE A 430 -16.26 -12.33 -22.34
C ILE A 430 -15.33 -13.45 -21.81
N PRO A 431 -14.08 -13.12 -21.43
CA PRO A 431 -13.04 -14.09 -21.07
C PRO A 431 -13.37 -14.97 -19.86
N GLU A 432 -14.33 -14.57 -19.02
CA GLU A 432 -14.78 -15.34 -17.85
C GLU A 432 -15.64 -16.55 -18.21
N ILE A 433 -16.13 -16.61 -19.46
CA ILE A 433 -16.96 -17.70 -19.95
C ILE A 433 -16.09 -18.83 -20.51
N THR A 434 -16.40 -20.06 -20.11
CA THR A 434 -15.92 -21.27 -20.78
C THR A 434 -17.10 -21.95 -21.48
N VAL A 435 -17.04 -22.06 -22.81
CA VAL A 435 -18.07 -22.80 -23.56
C VAL A 435 -17.76 -24.28 -23.45
N LYS A 436 -18.38 -24.94 -22.47
CA LYS A 436 -18.15 -26.36 -22.17
C LYS A 436 -18.65 -27.28 -23.27
N LYS A 437 -19.79 -26.92 -23.88
CA LYS A 437 -20.38 -27.73 -24.95
C LYS A 437 -21.23 -26.88 -25.89
N VAL A 438 -21.25 -27.31 -27.15
CA VAL A 438 -22.15 -26.84 -28.20
C VAL A 438 -22.97 -28.05 -28.66
N THR A 439 -24.29 -27.93 -28.70
CA THR A 439 -25.18 -29.06 -28.96
C THR A 439 -26.44 -28.67 -29.73
N SER A 440 -27.18 -29.66 -30.22
CA SER A 440 -28.52 -29.46 -30.79
C SER A 440 -29.59 -29.64 -29.72
N ILE A 441 -30.83 -29.22 -30.03
CA ILE A 441 -31.98 -29.44 -29.13
C ILE A 441 -32.16 -30.93 -28.79
N ILE A 442 -31.94 -31.81 -29.77
CA ILE A 442 -32.16 -33.26 -29.60
C ILE A 442 -31.11 -33.86 -28.67
N GLU A 443 -29.84 -33.49 -28.85
CA GLU A 443 -28.74 -33.97 -27.99
C GLU A 443 -28.79 -33.39 -26.57
N MET A 444 -29.45 -32.24 -26.41
CA MET A 444 -29.61 -31.57 -25.13
C MET A 444 -30.46 -32.37 -24.14
N GLU A 445 -31.47 -33.13 -24.60
CA GLU A 445 -32.36 -33.92 -23.73
C GLU A 445 -31.61 -35.00 -22.93
N HIS A 446 -30.42 -35.40 -23.40
CA HIS A 446 -29.58 -36.40 -22.73
C HIS A 446 -28.45 -35.79 -21.92
N LEU A 447 -28.40 -34.46 -21.78
CA LEU A 447 -27.38 -33.76 -21.00
C LEU A 447 -27.88 -33.42 -19.60
N ASP A 448 -27.01 -33.63 -18.62
CA ASP A 448 -27.19 -33.05 -17.29
C ASP A 448 -26.98 -31.54 -17.36
N LEU A 449 -28.07 -30.78 -17.28
CA LEU A 449 -28.05 -29.32 -17.38
C LEU A 449 -27.53 -28.63 -16.11
N THR A 450 -27.35 -29.36 -15.00
CA THR A 450 -26.87 -28.79 -13.73
C THR A 450 -25.39 -28.40 -13.75
N GLN A 451 -24.63 -28.88 -14.73
CA GLN A 451 -23.21 -28.55 -14.91
C GLN A 451 -22.95 -27.18 -15.59
N PHE A 452 -24.01 -26.49 -16.03
CA PHE A 452 -23.92 -25.23 -16.76
C PHE A 452 -24.59 -24.10 -15.98
N ASP A 453 -23.92 -22.95 -15.92
CA ASP A 453 -24.39 -21.76 -15.21
C ASP A 453 -25.30 -20.89 -16.10
N LEU A 454 -25.18 -21.03 -17.43
CA LEU A 454 -26.01 -20.34 -18.41
C LEU A 454 -26.15 -21.17 -19.70
N ILE A 455 -27.37 -21.20 -20.23
CA ILE A 455 -27.68 -21.80 -21.51
C ILE A 455 -27.93 -20.68 -22.53
N LEU A 456 -27.11 -20.62 -23.58
CA LEU A 456 -27.30 -19.72 -24.71
C LEU A 456 -27.99 -20.46 -25.84
N SER A 457 -29.10 -19.93 -26.32
CA SER A 457 -29.84 -20.54 -27.43
C SER A 457 -29.98 -19.60 -28.62
N THR A 458 -29.71 -20.13 -29.82
CA THR A 458 -30.00 -19.43 -31.08
C THR A 458 -31.43 -19.65 -31.58
N VAL A 459 -32.19 -20.49 -30.90
CA VAL A 459 -33.58 -20.83 -31.20
C VAL A 459 -34.50 -20.63 -30.00
N PRO A 460 -35.82 -20.47 -30.20
CA PRO A 460 -36.75 -20.40 -29.08
C PRO A 460 -36.72 -21.73 -28.30
N LEU A 461 -36.38 -21.66 -27.01
CA LEU A 461 -36.40 -22.80 -26.07
C LEU A 461 -36.96 -22.32 -24.73
N GLU A 462 -37.71 -23.20 -24.07
CA GLU A 462 -38.18 -23.00 -22.71
C GLU A 462 -37.71 -24.16 -21.83
N ILE A 463 -36.93 -23.84 -20.81
CA ILE A 463 -36.38 -24.83 -19.88
C ILE A 463 -36.67 -24.35 -18.47
N LYS A 464 -37.43 -25.13 -17.71
CA LYS A 464 -37.79 -24.79 -16.34
C LYS A 464 -36.60 -25.03 -15.42
N GLY A 465 -36.31 -24.06 -14.55
CA GLY A 465 -35.30 -24.18 -13.49
C GLY A 465 -33.86 -23.88 -13.90
N HIS A 466 -33.60 -23.50 -15.16
CA HIS A 466 -32.26 -23.14 -15.64
C HIS A 466 -32.23 -21.73 -16.24
N ASP A 467 -31.11 -21.04 -16.05
CA ASP A 467 -30.88 -19.73 -16.66
C ASP A 467 -30.64 -19.89 -18.16
N LEU A 468 -31.61 -19.45 -18.97
CA LEU A 468 -31.56 -19.50 -20.43
C LEU A 468 -31.63 -18.10 -21.03
N LEU A 469 -30.77 -17.82 -22.02
CA LEU A 469 -30.77 -16.58 -22.78
C LEU A 469 -30.83 -16.89 -24.27
N ARG A 470 -31.80 -16.30 -24.97
CA ARG A 470 -31.87 -16.37 -26.43
C ARG A 470 -30.95 -15.31 -27.02
N VAL A 471 -30.08 -15.72 -27.94
CA VAL A 471 -29.05 -14.87 -28.56
C VAL A 471 -28.95 -15.08 -30.07
N SER A 472 -28.53 -14.04 -30.78
CA SER A 472 -28.09 -14.12 -32.16
C SER A 472 -26.74 -14.85 -32.27
N PRO A 473 -26.50 -15.64 -33.33
CA PRO A 473 -25.17 -16.22 -33.62
C PRO A 473 -24.05 -15.18 -33.76
N LEU A 474 -24.39 -13.92 -34.05
CA LEU A 474 -23.44 -12.82 -34.18
C LEU A 474 -23.14 -12.08 -32.88
N LEU A 475 -23.89 -12.37 -31.81
CA LEU A 475 -23.78 -11.74 -30.48
C LEU A 475 -23.78 -10.20 -30.55
N SER A 476 -24.97 -9.60 -30.48
CA SER A 476 -25.13 -8.14 -30.43
C SER A 476 -24.61 -7.56 -29.12
N THR A 477 -24.35 -6.24 -29.10
CA THR A 477 -23.87 -5.53 -27.91
C THR A 477 -24.84 -5.61 -26.73
N VAL A 478 -26.15 -5.59 -27.00
CA VAL A 478 -27.18 -5.71 -25.96
C VAL A 478 -27.19 -7.12 -25.35
N GLU A 479 -27.04 -8.15 -26.19
CA GLU A 479 -26.93 -9.55 -25.72
C GLU A 479 -25.64 -9.75 -24.91
N LYS A 480 -24.52 -9.15 -25.33
CA LYS A 480 -23.27 -9.15 -24.57
C LYS A 480 -23.47 -8.56 -23.17
N GLU A 481 -24.04 -7.37 -23.05
CA GLU A 481 -24.30 -6.73 -21.74
C GLU A 481 -25.21 -7.59 -20.85
N LEU A 482 -26.21 -8.27 -21.41
CA LEU A 482 -27.09 -9.17 -20.67
C LEU A 482 -26.33 -10.41 -20.15
N ILE A 483 -25.44 -10.98 -20.96
CA ILE A 483 -24.59 -12.10 -20.54
C ILE A 483 -23.62 -11.63 -19.44
N GLU A 484 -22.96 -10.49 -19.60
CA GLU A 484 -22.03 -9.92 -18.62
C GLU A 484 -22.72 -9.69 -17.27
N ARG A 485 -23.94 -9.15 -17.24
CA ARG A 485 -24.73 -9.01 -16.01
C ARG A 485 -25.04 -10.34 -15.34
N LYS A 486 -25.32 -11.40 -16.11
CA LYS A 486 -25.53 -12.74 -15.55
C LYS A 486 -24.24 -13.34 -15.00
N VAL A 487 -23.12 -13.14 -15.70
CA VAL A 487 -21.79 -13.54 -15.22
C VAL A 487 -21.47 -12.81 -13.91
N GLU A 488 -21.65 -11.49 -13.83
CA GLU A 488 -21.44 -10.70 -12.60
C GLU A 488 -22.34 -11.17 -11.45
N ALA A 489 -23.63 -11.36 -11.69
CA ALA A 489 -24.56 -11.86 -10.68
C ALA A 489 -24.15 -13.27 -10.17
N HIS A 490 -23.61 -14.10 -11.06
CA HIS A 490 -23.07 -15.40 -10.70
C HIS A 490 -21.73 -15.32 -9.97
N LYS A 491 -20.83 -14.40 -10.34
CA LYS A 491 -19.54 -14.16 -9.63
C LYS A 491 -19.80 -14.05 -8.13
N TYR A 492 -20.76 -13.23 -7.70
CA TYR A 492 -21.04 -13.05 -6.27
C TYR A 492 -21.78 -14.22 -5.59
N ARG A 493 -22.51 -15.06 -6.33
CA ARG A 493 -23.22 -16.24 -5.78
C ARG A 493 -22.34 -17.50 -5.70
N SER A 494 -21.47 -17.70 -6.68
CA SER A 494 -20.59 -18.88 -6.74
C SER A 494 -19.37 -18.76 -5.82
N LEU A 495 -18.94 -17.54 -5.49
CA LEU A 495 -17.93 -17.27 -4.47
C LEU A 495 -18.33 -17.74 -3.06
N SER A 496 -19.62 -17.90 -2.74
CA SER A 496 -20.07 -18.50 -1.47
C SER A 496 -20.10 -20.03 -1.45
N HIS A 497 -19.87 -20.71 -2.59
CA HIS A 497 -20.01 -22.17 -2.71
C HIS A 497 -18.78 -22.89 -3.30
N THR A 498 -17.75 -22.19 -3.76
CA THR A 498 -16.56 -22.80 -4.34
C THR A 498 -15.56 -23.27 -3.29
N GLN A 499 -15.78 -24.47 -2.75
CA GLN A 499 -14.67 -25.36 -2.38
C GLN A 499 -14.15 -26.00 -3.67
N HIS A 500 -13.25 -25.33 -4.39
CA HIS A 500 -12.54 -25.95 -5.51
C HIS A 500 -11.05 -26.10 -5.17
N PRO A 501 -10.53 -27.33 -5.15
CA PRO A 501 -9.09 -27.55 -5.06
C PRO A 501 -8.47 -27.14 -6.40
N MET A 502 -7.69 -26.05 -6.41
CA MET A 502 -6.87 -25.73 -7.56
C MET A 502 -5.90 -26.88 -7.82
N GLN A 503 -5.93 -27.43 -9.04
CA GLN A 503 -4.94 -28.40 -9.50
C GLN A 503 -3.54 -27.80 -9.38
N LYS A 504 -2.68 -28.45 -8.58
CA LYS A 504 -1.24 -28.15 -8.50
C LYS A 504 -0.66 -28.23 -9.91
N ASN A 505 -0.22 -27.09 -10.44
CA ASN A 505 0.69 -27.08 -11.58
C ASN A 505 2.03 -27.64 -11.08
N PRO A 506 2.56 -28.75 -11.62
CA PRO A 506 3.79 -29.33 -11.11
C PRO A 506 4.96 -28.44 -11.52
N ASP A 507 5.35 -27.56 -10.61
CA ASP A 507 6.67 -26.95 -10.59
C ASP A 507 7.67 -28.12 -10.62
N ARG A 508 8.45 -28.26 -11.69
CA ARG A 508 9.45 -29.33 -11.87
C ARG A 508 10.60 -29.14 -10.88
N ARG A 509 10.34 -29.31 -9.59
CA ARG A 509 11.36 -29.47 -8.57
C ARG A 509 11.80 -30.93 -8.57
N ASP A 510 13.10 -31.15 -8.61
CA ASP A 510 13.68 -32.49 -8.53
C ASP A 510 13.20 -33.19 -7.25
N ALA A 511 12.65 -34.39 -7.41
CA ALA A 511 12.10 -35.17 -6.30
C ALA A 511 13.14 -35.40 -5.19
N LEU A 512 14.43 -35.49 -5.57
CA LEU A 512 15.53 -35.63 -4.62
C LEU A 512 15.69 -34.38 -3.74
N THR A 513 15.48 -33.19 -4.32
CA THR A 513 15.55 -31.91 -3.60
C THR A 513 14.39 -31.80 -2.61
N ILE A 514 13.17 -32.17 -3.01
CA ILE A 514 11.99 -32.19 -2.13
C ILE A 514 12.20 -33.15 -0.95
N LEU A 515 12.66 -34.38 -1.22
CA LEU A 515 12.92 -35.36 -0.16
C LEU A 515 14.02 -34.91 0.80
N THR A 516 15.05 -34.22 0.29
CA THR A 516 16.14 -33.67 1.12
C THR A 516 15.64 -32.52 2.02
N GLU A 517 14.79 -31.64 1.49
CA GLU A 517 14.13 -30.59 2.25
C GLU A 517 13.20 -31.19 3.33
N MET A 518 12.35 -32.15 2.97
CA MET A 518 11.47 -32.88 3.90
C MET A 518 12.26 -33.49 5.06
N THR A 519 13.37 -34.17 4.75
CA THR A 519 14.24 -34.79 5.77
C THR A 519 14.85 -33.74 6.70
N THR A 520 15.22 -32.57 6.17
CA THR A 520 15.81 -31.46 6.93
C THR A 520 14.78 -30.82 7.87
N ILE A 521 13.56 -30.62 7.40
CA ILE A 521 12.44 -30.09 8.19
C ILE A 521 12.09 -31.07 9.31
N LEU A 522 11.90 -32.35 9.00
CA LEU A 522 11.54 -33.37 10.00
C LEU A 522 12.58 -33.46 11.10
N LYS A 523 13.88 -33.46 10.75
CA LYS A 523 14.98 -33.42 11.74
C LYS A 523 14.90 -32.20 12.64
N SER A 524 14.62 -31.03 12.07
CA SER A 524 14.57 -29.76 12.79
C SER A 524 13.34 -29.65 13.70
N VAL A 525 12.17 -30.06 13.23
CA VAL A 525 10.92 -30.13 14.00
C VAL A 525 11.07 -31.13 15.16
N THR A 526 11.61 -32.31 14.89
CA THR A 526 11.85 -33.32 15.93
C THR A 526 12.81 -32.80 17.01
N LYS A 527 13.84 -32.05 16.61
CA LYS A 527 14.78 -31.40 17.55
C LYS A 527 14.08 -30.33 18.40
N LEU A 528 13.31 -29.44 17.77
CA LEU A 528 12.52 -28.41 18.45
C LEU A 528 11.57 -29.00 19.51
N LEU A 529 10.86 -30.07 19.16
CA LEU A 529 9.92 -30.74 20.05
C LEU A 529 10.62 -31.47 21.21
N ARG A 530 11.80 -32.05 20.97
CA ARG A 530 12.61 -32.66 22.04
C ARG A 530 13.07 -31.60 23.05
N GLU A 531 13.54 -30.46 22.55
CA GLU A 531 14.07 -29.36 23.37
C GLU A 531 13.00 -28.36 23.86
N LEU A 532 11.71 -28.70 23.77
CA LEU A 532 10.62 -27.93 24.35
C LEU A 532 10.79 -27.77 25.88
N GLU A 533 10.72 -26.55 26.37
CA GLU A 533 10.75 -26.20 27.79
C GLU A 533 9.48 -25.43 28.18
N VAL A 534 8.88 -25.81 29.31
CA VAL A 534 7.69 -25.13 29.85
C VAL A 534 8.07 -24.64 31.23
N SER A 535 8.05 -23.32 31.42
CA SER A 535 8.53 -22.66 32.62
C SER A 535 7.52 -21.66 33.16
N LYS A 536 7.43 -21.57 34.48
CA LYS A 536 6.67 -20.52 35.15
C LYS A 536 7.62 -19.38 35.47
N ILE A 537 7.24 -18.16 35.09
CA ILE A 537 7.98 -16.94 35.43
C ILE A 537 7.13 -16.13 36.38
N THR A 538 7.65 -15.87 37.57
CA THR A 538 7.06 -14.91 38.50
C THR A 538 7.52 -13.51 38.11
N ILE A 539 6.56 -12.63 37.84
CA ILE A 539 6.87 -11.25 37.47
C ILE A 539 6.84 -10.37 38.71
N THR A 540 7.93 -9.65 38.94
CA THR A 540 8.05 -8.65 40.01
C THR A 540 7.39 -7.33 39.61
N GLN A 541 6.67 -6.71 40.54
CA GLN A 541 6.11 -5.37 40.33
C GLN A 541 7.23 -4.32 40.24
N GLY A 542 7.11 -3.36 39.31
CA GLY A 542 8.02 -2.22 39.16
C GLY A 542 9.00 -2.29 37.99
N GLU A 543 9.26 -3.49 37.45
CA GLU A 543 10.08 -3.68 36.25
C GLU A 543 9.21 -3.98 35.01
N ARG A 544 9.67 -3.53 33.83
CA ARG A 544 8.95 -3.80 32.57
C ARG A 544 8.97 -5.29 32.24
N LEU A 545 7.81 -5.83 31.84
CA LEU A 545 7.62 -7.22 31.36
C LEU A 545 8.70 -7.66 30.37
N GLN A 546 9.02 -6.79 29.41
CA GLN A 546 10.07 -6.98 28.42
C GLN A 546 11.42 -7.32 29.07
N THR A 547 11.87 -6.49 30.01
CA THR A 547 13.17 -6.64 30.66
C THR A 547 13.28 -7.99 31.37
N GLN A 548 12.23 -8.39 32.09
CA GLN A 548 12.20 -9.65 32.83
C GLN A 548 12.23 -10.87 31.90
N ILE A 549 11.49 -10.84 30.78
CA ILE A 549 11.50 -11.92 29.79
C ILE A 549 12.87 -12.02 29.10
N ILE A 550 13.45 -10.89 28.69
CA ILE A 550 14.77 -10.88 28.05
C ILE A 550 15.84 -11.42 29.01
N SER A 551 15.82 -11.01 30.29
CA SER A 551 16.73 -11.56 31.30
C SER A 551 16.54 -13.05 31.52
N TYR A 552 15.30 -13.55 31.49
CA TYR A 552 15.01 -14.97 31.56
C TYR A 552 15.61 -15.72 30.36
N LEU A 553 15.35 -15.25 29.14
CA LEU A 553 15.88 -15.85 27.91
C LEU A 553 17.41 -15.77 27.85
N GLN A 554 18.02 -14.71 28.38
CA GLN A 554 19.47 -14.59 28.46
C GLN A 554 20.08 -15.72 29.30
N ARG A 555 19.45 -16.08 30.42
CA ARG A 555 19.92 -17.17 31.29
C ARG A 555 19.61 -18.56 30.74
N HIS A 556 18.40 -18.76 30.20
CA HIS A 556 17.89 -20.10 29.87
C HIS A 556 18.00 -20.47 28.39
N ALA A 557 17.88 -19.50 27.48
CA ALA A 557 18.18 -19.67 26.06
C ALA A 557 19.65 -19.34 25.73
N GLY A 558 20.36 -18.68 26.67
CA GLY A 558 21.78 -18.38 26.57
C GLY A 558 22.10 -17.17 25.68
N LEU A 559 21.18 -16.23 25.49
CA LEU A 559 21.41 -15.06 24.61
C LEU A 559 22.72 -14.34 24.96
N ASN A 560 23.51 -14.01 23.95
CA ASN A 560 24.68 -13.16 24.11
C ASN A 560 24.28 -11.67 24.22
N SER A 561 25.22 -10.79 24.60
CA SER A 561 24.93 -9.37 24.82
C SER A 561 24.39 -8.64 23.57
N GLN A 562 24.82 -9.02 22.37
CA GLN A 562 24.31 -8.44 21.12
C GLN A 562 22.88 -8.92 20.82
N GLU A 563 22.60 -10.21 21.01
CA GLU A 563 21.25 -10.80 20.84
C GLU A 563 20.25 -10.19 21.82
N VAL A 564 20.66 -9.93 23.07
CA VAL A 564 19.86 -9.21 24.08
C VAL A 564 19.53 -7.79 23.64
N GLN A 565 20.53 -7.04 23.14
CA GLN A 565 20.32 -5.68 22.65
C GLN A 565 19.39 -5.65 21.45
N GLN A 566 19.56 -6.57 20.49
CA GLN A 566 18.70 -6.67 19.31
C GLN A 566 17.27 -7.07 19.66
N LEU A 567 17.08 -8.06 20.54
CA LEU A 567 15.74 -8.47 20.98
C LEU A 567 15.03 -7.35 21.75
N SER A 568 15.78 -6.57 22.53
CA SER A 568 15.25 -5.39 23.24
C SER A 568 14.85 -4.28 22.27
N TYR A 569 15.70 -3.98 21.29
CA TYR A 569 15.42 -2.96 20.25
C TYR A 569 14.22 -3.35 19.37
N ASN A 570 14.11 -4.63 19.02
CA ASN A 570 13.06 -5.17 18.16
C ASN A 570 11.89 -5.78 18.93
N TRP A 571 11.69 -5.42 20.20
CA TRP A 571 10.68 -6.06 21.05
C TRP A 571 9.27 -5.99 20.46
N SER A 572 8.81 -4.81 20.06
CA SER A 572 7.50 -4.60 19.43
C SER A 572 7.32 -5.36 18.11
N LYS A 573 8.43 -5.71 17.45
CA LYS A 573 8.50 -6.44 16.17
C LYS A 573 8.55 -7.94 16.35
N ASN A 574 8.91 -8.43 17.54
CA ASN A 574 9.06 -9.84 17.84
C ASN A 574 8.02 -10.36 18.83
N PHE A 575 7.39 -9.47 19.61
CA PHE A 575 6.40 -9.78 20.62
C PHE A 575 4.98 -9.45 20.13
N TYR A 576 4.13 -10.47 20.13
CA TYR A 576 2.78 -10.43 19.61
C TYR A 576 1.79 -10.76 20.70
N ARG A 577 0.87 -9.86 21.04
CA ARG A 577 -0.27 -10.19 21.90
C ARG A 577 -1.50 -10.42 21.03
N LEU A 578 -2.15 -11.57 21.20
CA LEU A 578 -3.41 -11.87 20.53
C LEU A 578 -4.55 -11.29 21.41
N PRO A 579 -5.24 -10.20 21.04
CA PRO A 579 -6.07 -9.44 21.98
C PRO A 579 -7.26 -10.23 22.55
N GLU A 580 -7.78 -11.20 21.80
CA GLU A 580 -8.89 -12.07 22.18
C GLU A 580 -8.43 -13.32 22.96
N GLN A 581 -7.12 -13.52 23.13
CA GLN A 581 -6.54 -14.71 23.72
C GLN A 581 -5.55 -14.33 24.84
N ASN A 582 -5.49 -15.12 25.91
CA ASN A 582 -4.47 -14.93 26.95
C ASN A 582 -3.09 -15.47 26.53
N ILE A 583 -2.75 -15.33 25.24
CA ILE A 583 -1.52 -15.84 24.64
C ILE A 583 -0.79 -14.68 23.96
N ALA A 584 0.52 -14.66 24.16
CA ALA A 584 1.44 -13.88 23.37
C ALA A 584 2.50 -14.78 22.74
N ILE A 585 3.03 -14.36 21.60
CA ILE A 585 4.08 -15.08 20.87
C ILE A 585 5.30 -14.17 20.84
N LEU A 586 6.47 -14.74 21.15
CA LEU A 586 7.74 -14.04 21.06
C LEU A 586 8.66 -14.79 20.10
N ASN A 587 8.98 -14.20 18.94
CA ASN A 587 10.02 -14.76 18.09
C ASN A 587 11.40 -14.30 18.56
N CYS A 588 12.32 -15.23 18.76
CA CYS A 588 13.64 -14.96 19.31
C CYS A 588 14.72 -15.56 18.39
N PRO A 589 15.07 -14.88 17.28
CA PRO A 589 16.14 -15.34 16.43
C PRO A 589 17.48 -15.34 17.18
N LEU A 590 18.23 -16.43 17.05
CA LEU A 590 19.58 -16.62 17.59
C LEU A 590 20.58 -16.45 16.44
N GLN A 591 21.63 -15.65 16.66
CA GLN A 591 22.69 -15.45 15.66
C GLN A 591 23.71 -16.59 15.69
N THR A 592 23.84 -17.25 16.83
CA THR A 592 24.78 -18.36 17.01
C THR A 592 24.17 -19.71 16.56
N LYS A 593 24.99 -20.68 16.14
CA LYS A 593 24.59 -22.09 15.83
C LYS A 593 24.11 -22.86 17.07
N ARG A 594 23.41 -22.21 18.00
CA ARG A 594 22.84 -22.84 19.18
C ARG A 594 21.58 -23.62 18.80
N ASN A 595 21.23 -24.58 19.64
CA ASN A 595 20.05 -25.40 19.42
C ASN A 595 18.78 -24.55 19.49
N SER A 596 17.90 -24.72 18.51
CA SER A 596 16.58 -24.11 18.54
C SER A 596 15.73 -24.73 19.65
N LYS A 597 15.07 -23.89 20.43
CA LYS A 597 14.23 -24.27 21.58
C LYS A 597 12.88 -23.56 21.54
N ILE A 598 11.88 -24.20 22.11
CA ILE A 598 10.57 -23.58 22.34
C ILE A 598 10.43 -23.39 23.85
N PHE A 599 10.15 -22.16 24.28
CA PHE A 599 9.79 -21.87 25.67
C PHE A 599 8.30 -21.53 25.75
N ILE A 600 7.64 -22.07 26.75
CA ILE A 600 6.30 -21.62 27.14
C ILE A 600 6.40 -21.00 28.51
N LEU A 601 6.26 -19.68 28.55
CA LEU A 601 6.40 -18.89 29.76
C LEU A 601 5.02 -18.61 30.33
N LYS A 602 4.68 -19.25 31.44
CA LYS A 602 3.44 -19.01 32.18
C LYS A 602 3.68 -17.89 33.19
N ILE A 603 3.05 -16.73 33.00
CA ILE A 603 3.22 -15.59 33.90
C ILE A 603 2.43 -15.81 35.18
N GLN A 604 3.11 -15.70 36.32
CA GLN A 604 2.50 -15.70 37.65
C GLN A 604 2.72 -14.32 38.30
N ASN A 605 1.66 -13.67 38.75
CA ASN A 605 1.72 -12.37 39.41
C ASN A 605 1.52 -12.55 40.93
N GLN A 606 2.18 -11.71 41.74
CA GLN A 606 1.98 -11.70 43.20
C GLN A 606 0.84 -10.76 43.65
N SER A 607 0.06 -10.18 42.73
CA SER A 607 -1.03 -9.24 43.04
C SER A 607 -2.19 -9.32 42.03
N ASP A 608 -3.40 -9.02 42.47
CA ASP A 608 -4.68 -9.09 41.74
C ASP A 608 -4.83 -8.04 40.60
N CYS A 609 -3.85 -7.97 39.69
CA CYS A 609 -3.96 -7.17 38.47
C CYS A 609 -4.58 -8.04 37.35
N CYS A 610 -5.89 -7.92 37.16
CA CYS A 610 -6.75 -8.85 36.40
C CYS A 610 -6.40 -9.08 34.91
N ALA A 611 -5.48 -8.33 34.29
CA ALA A 611 -5.23 -8.41 32.84
C ALA A 611 -4.00 -9.25 32.43
N LEU A 612 -3.15 -9.67 33.37
CA LEU A 612 -1.90 -10.40 33.10
C LEU A 612 -1.79 -11.76 33.80
N ASN A 613 -2.67 -12.06 34.77
CA ASN A 613 -2.62 -13.27 35.61
C ASN A 613 -2.83 -14.59 34.86
N LYS A 614 -3.08 -14.55 33.54
CA LYS A 614 -3.25 -15.72 32.67
C LYS A 614 -2.42 -15.66 31.38
N LEU A 615 -1.60 -14.62 31.18
CA LEU A 615 -0.86 -14.46 29.93
C LEU A 615 0.22 -15.55 29.80
N GLN A 616 0.15 -16.32 28.72
CA GLN A 616 1.16 -17.30 28.34
C GLN A 616 1.97 -16.78 27.17
N ILE A 617 3.30 -16.81 27.27
CA ILE A 617 4.18 -16.37 26.20
C ILE A 617 4.83 -17.58 25.56
N LEU A 618 4.50 -17.82 24.30
CA LEU A 618 5.09 -18.86 23.47
C LEU A 618 6.31 -18.28 22.76
N THR A 619 7.51 -18.64 23.22
CA THR A 619 8.76 -18.12 22.67
C THR A 619 9.42 -19.17 21.77
N PHE A 620 9.67 -18.81 20.51
CA PHE A 620 10.45 -19.64 19.59
C PHE A 620 11.87 -19.09 19.49
N CYS A 621 12.83 -19.82 20.07
CA CYS A 621 14.24 -19.52 19.91
C CYS A 621 14.81 -20.37 18.78
N HIS A 622 15.33 -19.78 17.71
CA HIS A 622 15.84 -20.56 16.58
C HIS A 622 17.13 -20.01 15.99
N GLY A 623 17.99 -20.89 15.50
CA GLY A 623 19.24 -20.49 14.82
C GLY A 623 19.03 -19.90 13.41
N PRO A 624 20.13 -19.44 12.77
CA PRO A 624 20.09 -18.74 11.47
C PRO A 624 19.88 -19.67 10.26
N MET A 625 20.10 -20.98 10.38
CA MET A 625 19.88 -21.96 9.30
C MET A 625 18.49 -22.59 9.36
N MET A 626 17.44 -21.77 9.31
CA MET A 626 16.08 -22.27 9.11
C MET A 626 15.79 -22.28 7.60
N VAL A 627 15.50 -23.45 7.02
CA VAL A 627 15.11 -23.56 5.61
C VAL A 627 13.73 -22.91 5.44
N ALA A 628 13.49 -22.16 4.37
CA ALA A 628 12.23 -21.44 4.11
C ALA A 628 10.96 -22.31 4.29
N SER A 629 11.06 -23.59 3.95
CA SER A 629 10.00 -24.59 4.12
C SER A 629 9.72 -24.95 5.59
N MET A 630 10.73 -24.98 6.45
CA MET A 630 10.57 -25.12 7.90
C MET A 630 9.91 -23.87 8.52
N THR A 631 10.19 -22.70 7.96
CA THR A 631 9.58 -21.43 8.36
C THR A 631 8.07 -21.41 8.06
N SER A 632 7.66 -21.96 6.91
CA SER A 632 6.24 -22.16 6.58
C SER A 632 5.55 -23.12 7.54
N VAL A 633 6.18 -24.26 7.86
CA VAL A 633 5.66 -25.21 8.86
C VAL A 633 5.49 -24.54 10.23
N LEU A 634 6.49 -23.79 10.70
CA LEU A 634 6.42 -23.07 11.97
C LEU A 634 5.35 -21.99 11.96
N SER A 635 5.19 -21.26 10.86
CA SER A 635 4.14 -20.25 10.70
C SER A 635 2.76 -20.88 10.79
N LYS A 636 2.51 -21.99 10.09
CA LYS A 636 1.26 -22.76 10.20
C LYS A 636 0.99 -23.26 11.61
N VAL A 637 2.02 -23.73 12.31
CA VAL A 637 1.90 -24.14 13.70
C VAL A 637 1.51 -22.94 14.57
N ILE A 638 2.23 -21.82 14.48
CA ILE A 638 1.92 -20.59 15.21
C ILE A 638 0.48 -20.12 14.94
N ILE A 639 0.06 -20.17 13.68
CA ILE A 639 -1.29 -19.85 13.25
C ILE A 639 -2.32 -20.78 13.90
N HIS A 640 -2.10 -22.10 13.85
CA HIS A 640 -2.98 -23.08 14.49
C HIS A 640 -3.07 -22.89 16.01
N LEU A 641 -1.95 -22.50 16.62
CA LEU A 641 -1.89 -22.15 18.03
C LEU A 641 -2.69 -20.89 18.34
N SER A 642 -2.73 -19.93 17.41
CA SER A 642 -3.40 -18.63 17.55
C SER A 642 -4.88 -18.60 17.12
N THR A 643 -5.42 -19.66 16.53
CA THR A 643 -6.77 -19.62 15.91
C THR A 643 -7.79 -20.57 16.54
N SER A 644 -7.38 -21.58 17.32
CA SER A 644 -8.29 -22.58 17.88
C SER A 644 -8.51 -22.42 19.40
N ASN A 645 -9.76 -22.25 19.82
CA ASN A 645 -10.15 -22.22 21.24
C ASN A 645 -9.82 -23.54 21.98
N LYS A 646 -9.77 -24.67 21.27
CA LYS A 646 -9.32 -25.96 21.85
C LYS A 646 -7.82 -25.93 22.17
N THR A 647 -7.05 -25.16 21.41
CA THR A 647 -5.60 -24.99 21.60
C THR A 647 -5.28 -24.21 22.87
N GLN A 648 -6.08 -23.18 23.15
CA GLN A 648 -5.95 -22.37 24.35
C GLN A 648 -6.13 -23.23 25.61
N ALA A 649 -7.17 -24.06 25.66
CA ALA A 649 -7.40 -24.99 26.78
C ALA A 649 -6.26 -26.02 26.93
N ALA A 650 -5.68 -26.45 25.80
CA ALA A 650 -4.57 -27.41 25.76
C ALA A 650 -3.22 -26.83 26.18
N ILE A 651 -3.02 -25.49 26.23
CA ILE A 651 -1.75 -24.89 26.70
C ILE A 651 -1.92 -24.25 28.09
N GLU A 652 -3.13 -23.74 28.41
CA GLU A 652 -3.45 -23.14 29.70
C GLU A 652 -3.13 -24.09 30.88
N ASN A 653 -3.64 -25.33 30.83
CA ASN A 653 -3.56 -26.28 31.97
C ASN A 653 -2.65 -27.49 31.75
N ALA A 654 -2.06 -27.64 30.56
CA ALA A 654 -1.29 -28.82 30.23
C ALA A 654 0.14 -28.82 30.79
N ASN A 655 0.65 -30.03 31.05
CA ASN A 655 2.03 -30.29 31.37
C ASN A 655 2.90 -30.35 30.10
N LYS A 656 4.23 -30.40 30.27
CA LYS A 656 5.20 -30.41 29.16
C LYS A 656 4.94 -31.54 28.15
N GLU A 657 4.48 -32.71 28.58
CA GLU A 657 4.26 -33.84 27.68
C GLU A 657 2.98 -33.69 26.84
N GLN A 658 1.91 -33.22 27.46
CA GLN A 658 0.64 -32.91 26.77
C GLN A 658 0.83 -31.82 25.72
N ILE A 659 1.58 -30.77 26.05
CA ILE A 659 1.93 -29.69 25.11
C ILE A 659 2.81 -30.24 23.98
N ARG A 660 3.80 -31.09 24.30
CA ARG A 660 4.64 -31.71 23.28
C ARG A 660 3.82 -32.59 22.33
N ALA A 661 2.91 -33.41 22.85
CA ALA A 661 2.05 -34.27 22.05
C ALA A 661 1.16 -33.44 21.12
N TYR A 662 0.57 -32.37 21.65
CA TYR A 662 -0.27 -31.45 20.88
C TYR A 662 0.50 -30.71 19.78
N LEU A 663 1.67 -30.15 20.11
CA LEU A 663 2.55 -29.54 19.11
C LEU A 663 2.97 -30.57 18.07
N SER A 664 3.33 -31.80 18.47
CA SER A 664 3.70 -32.87 17.53
C SER A 664 2.60 -33.13 16.50
N GLU A 665 1.34 -33.24 16.93
CA GLU A 665 0.20 -33.45 16.02
C GLU A 665 -0.02 -32.24 15.11
N THR A 666 0.15 -31.03 15.63
CA THR A 666 0.03 -29.78 14.86
C THR A 666 1.12 -29.67 13.80
N PHE A 667 2.36 -29.99 14.16
CA PHE A 667 3.50 -30.04 13.24
C PHE A 667 3.29 -31.10 12.17
N LYS A 668 2.81 -32.30 12.55
CA LYS A 668 2.50 -33.39 11.63
C LYS A 668 1.46 -32.95 10.59
N ARG A 669 0.32 -32.42 11.04
CA ARG A 669 -0.74 -31.92 10.15
C ARG A 669 -0.23 -30.81 9.23
N SER A 670 0.52 -29.85 9.76
CA SER A 670 1.08 -28.75 8.97
C SER A 670 2.07 -29.26 7.92
N PHE A 671 2.82 -30.32 8.23
CA PHE A 671 3.77 -30.96 7.31
C PHE A 671 3.05 -31.72 6.19
N GLU A 672 1.99 -32.47 6.51
CA GLU A 672 1.12 -33.18 5.54
C GLU A 672 0.39 -32.23 4.58
N GLU A 673 0.10 -30.99 4.98
CA GLU A 673 -0.51 -30.01 4.09
C GLU A 673 0.49 -29.35 3.13
N ILE A 674 1.78 -29.32 3.48
CA ILE A 674 2.83 -28.64 2.70
C ILE A 674 3.41 -29.56 1.62
N PHE A 675 3.57 -30.85 1.94
CA PHE A 675 4.14 -31.87 1.05
C PHE A 675 3.07 -32.87 0.64
#